data_AF-A0A539DA81-F1
#
_entry.id   AF-A0A539DA81-F1
#
_cell.length_a   1.000
_cell.length_b   1.000
_cell.length_c   1.000
_cell.angle_alpha   90.00
_cell.angle_beta   90.00
_cell.angle_gamma   90.00
#
_symmetry.space_group_name_H-M   'P 1'
#
loop_
_entity.id
_entity.type
_entity.pdbx_description
1 polymer ?
#
loop_
_entity_poly.entity_id
_entity_poly.type
_entity_poly.pdbx_seq_one_letter_code
_entity_poly.pdbx_strand_id
1 'polypeptide(L)'
;MNAPSRIADRTADDLMTFRMVRAAMPLLAEGLSAEDLAAQSMADCSPGKWHLAHTSWFFEAMILGEEHGYRPVDPRFQTLFNSYYEALGNRVERPERGLMTRPSLDEVMAYRREIDRRMAKWLGDGPTDQRRLYLFTLGLHHDQQHQELFLMDILNLMARSPLDPAAFETEPRARPAQQARGGITRFDGGLVEIGHDGAGFAFDNEGPAHRVWLEPYALANDLVSNADWIAFINDDGYSRPELWLSDGWATVQAESWDAPLYWCHDGDGWTAMGLTGRSPVDPAAPVRHLSFYEADAYARWSGKRLPTEAEWEHAVRCRPEAFSNAFGEVWQWTASAYAPYPGFQPTEGTASEYNGKFMANQMVLRGSSFATSEGHARVSYRNFFYPHQRWAFTGLRLNEAAPAPLVRATDQGETARFRRDLIAGLSRSPKVASPKWFYDAEGSHLFEAITRLPEYYPTRQEAALLRRVAPEWAARFGPEAALVEFGSGASEKTRIVLDAAPDLGAYVPIDISADALDSAARRIAEAYPALKVNPLVGDFLHLGALPAGIGQGRRVGFFPGSTIGNLERDEAIAFLTAARGLLGPDALFILGVDLVKAPETLIAAYDDSAGVTAAFNRNLLVRANRELGAGFDVDSFAHRAVWNATASRMEMHLEATRDMAVLLDGRRIAFRQGETIHTESSRKYTEASVRELAEAAGWSIARFETSPDPAVALALLEA
;
A
#
# COMPACT_ATOMS: atom_id res chain seq x y z
N MET A 1 26.37 8.13 -44.92
CA MET A 1 25.80 6.77 -45.08
C MET A 1 25.97 6.04 -43.76
N ASN A 2 24.89 5.89 -42.98
CA ASN A 2 24.74 4.96 -41.83
C ASN A 2 23.32 5.10 -41.22
N ALA A 3 22.30 4.77 -42.02
CA ALA A 3 20.90 4.64 -41.59
C ALA A 3 20.15 3.36 -42.07
N PRO A 4 20.67 2.47 -42.96
CA PRO A 4 19.89 1.32 -43.40
C PRO A 4 19.84 0.13 -42.42
N SER A 5 20.80 -0.02 -41.49
CA SER A 5 20.82 -1.21 -40.62
C SER A 5 19.72 -1.18 -39.55
N ARG A 6 19.44 -0.02 -38.94
CA ARG A 6 18.40 0.12 -37.89
C ARG A 6 16.96 -0.08 -38.38
N ILE A 7 16.69 0.19 -39.66
CA ILE A 7 15.35 -0.01 -40.25
C ILE A 7 15.14 -1.49 -40.59
N ALA A 8 16.16 -2.16 -41.14
CA ALA A 8 16.11 -3.58 -41.45
C ALA A 8 15.93 -4.45 -40.18
N ASP A 9 16.59 -4.08 -39.08
CA ASP A 9 16.47 -4.77 -37.78
C ASP A 9 15.03 -4.66 -37.23
N ARG A 10 14.42 -3.46 -37.29
CA ARG A 10 13.03 -3.24 -36.81
C ARG A 10 11.99 -4.04 -37.61
N THR A 11 12.12 -4.09 -38.94
CA THR A 11 11.18 -4.85 -39.79
C THR A 11 11.24 -6.36 -39.50
N ALA A 12 12.43 -6.89 -39.22
CA ALA A 12 12.59 -8.30 -38.86
C ALA A 12 11.94 -8.61 -37.50
N ASP A 13 12.10 -7.73 -36.52
CA ASP A 13 11.51 -7.86 -35.18
C ASP A 13 9.97 -7.74 -35.21
N ASP A 14 9.42 -6.79 -35.95
CA ASP A 14 7.96 -6.61 -36.12
C ASP A 14 7.33 -7.85 -36.78
N LEU A 15 7.97 -8.41 -37.81
CA LEU A 15 7.49 -9.62 -38.48
C LEU A 15 7.54 -10.85 -37.57
N MET A 16 8.60 -11.00 -36.78
CA MET A 16 8.71 -12.08 -35.80
C MET A 16 7.61 -11.98 -34.73
N THR A 17 7.42 -10.78 -34.18
CA THR A 17 6.38 -10.51 -33.18
C THR A 17 4.99 -10.78 -33.73
N PHE A 18 4.69 -10.32 -34.95
CA PHE A 18 3.43 -10.60 -35.63
C PHE A 18 3.19 -12.10 -35.75
N ARG A 19 4.16 -12.86 -36.27
CA ARG A 19 4.03 -14.31 -36.42
C ARG A 19 3.81 -15.03 -35.10
N MET A 20 4.53 -14.64 -34.06
CA MET A 20 4.39 -15.21 -32.72
C MET A 20 2.97 -14.99 -32.17
N VAL A 21 2.47 -13.74 -32.20
CA VAL A 21 1.12 -13.42 -31.71
C VAL A 21 0.05 -14.16 -32.52
N ARG A 22 0.17 -14.17 -33.85
CA ARG A 22 -0.83 -14.80 -34.75
C ARG A 22 -0.89 -16.31 -34.66
N ALA A 23 0.21 -16.96 -34.26
CA ALA A 23 0.30 -18.40 -34.08
C ALA A 23 -0.36 -18.90 -32.78
N ALA A 24 -0.49 -18.05 -31.76
CA ALA A 24 -0.96 -18.45 -30.43
C ALA A 24 -2.41 -18.98 -30.45
N MET A 25 -3.35 -18.26 -31.04
CA MET A 25 -4.77 -18.68 -31.05
C MET A 25 -5.02 -19.99 -31.82
N PRO A 26 -4.44 -20.22 -33.02
CA PRO A 26 -4.52 -21.53 -33.68
C PRO A 26 -3.97 -22.69 -32.84
N LEU A 27 -2.90 -22.46 -32.05
CA LEU A 27 -2.38 -23.48 -31.13
C LEU A 27 -3.36 -23.75 -29.98
N LEU A 28 -4.03 -22.72 -29.45
CA LEU A 28 -5.09 -22.90 -28.45
C LEU A 28 -6.33 -23.63 -29.01
N ALA A 29 -6.56 -23.55 -30.32
CA ALA A 29 -7.66 -24.24 -31.00
C ALA A 29 -7.31 -25.68 -31.39
N GLU A 30 -6.05 -26.10 -31.26
CA GLU A 30 -5.61 -27.45 -31.59
C GLU A 30 -6.27 -28.47 -30.65
N GLY A 31 -6.86 -29.53 -31.22
CA GLY A 31 -7.57 -30.56 -30.46
C GLY A 31 -9.07 -30.28 -30.24
N LEU A 32 -9.54 -29.05 -30.46
CA LEU A 32 -10.98 -28.72 -30.44
C LEU A 32 -11.65 -29.09 -31.77
N SER A 33 -12.89 -29.58 -31.69
CA SER A 33 -13.65 -29.97 -32.88
C SER A 33 -14.21 -28.76 -33.64
N ALA A 34 -14.67 -28.98 -34.87
CA ALA A 34 -15.33 -27.92 -35.65
C ALA A 34 -16.65 -27.48 -34.98
N GLU A 35 -17.30 -28.40 -34.28
CA GLU A 35 -18.51 -28.18 -33.49
C GLU A 35 -18.24 -27.25 -32.30
N ASP A 36 -17.16 -27.52 -31.55
CA ASP A 36 -16.74 -26.68 -30.41
C ASP A 36 -16.44 -25.25 -30.87
N LEU A 37 -15.74 -25.13 -32.00
CA LEU A 37 -15.34 -23.84 -32.55
C LEU A 37 -16.48 -23.09 -33.25
N ALA A 38 -17.63 -23.74 -33.50
CA ALA A 38 -18.79 -23.13 -34.15
C ALA A 38 -19.89 -22.68 -33.17
N ALA A 39 -19.98 -23.30 -31.99
CA ALA A 39 -21.04 -23.03 -31.04
C ALA A 39 -20.87 -21.69 -30.29
N GLN A 40 -21.99 -21.14 -29.82
CA GLN A 40 -22.05 -19.97 -28.94
C GLN A 40 -22.86 -20.34 -27.69
N SER A 41 -22.24 -20.29 -26.53
CA SER A 41 -22.81 -20.75 -25.25
C SER A 41 -23.70 -19.71 -24.55
N MET A 42 -23.47 -18.43 -24.81
CA MET A 42 -24.28 -17.29 -24.35
C MET A 42 -24.03 -16.06 -25.21
N ALA A 43 -24.90 -15.05 -25.12
CA ALA A 43 -24.83 -13.84 -25.95
C ALA A 43 -23.51 -13.06 -25.79
N ASP A 44 -22.86 -13.14 -24.63
CA ASP A 44 -21.56 -12.51 -24.43
C ASP A 44 -20.40 -13.30 -25.04
N CYS A 45 -20.49 -14.62 -25.11
CA CYS A 45 -19.47 -15.44 -25.74
C CYS A 45 -19.54 -15.32 -27.27
N SER A 46 -18.43 -15.54 -27.97
CA SER A 46 -18.38 -15.71 -29.41
C SER A 46 -17.82 -17.08 -29.77
N PRO A 47 -18.23 -17.67 -30.92
CA PRO A 47 -17.64 -18.93 -31.38
C PRO A 47 -16.11 -18.83 -31.55
N GLY A 48 -15.39 -19.91 -31.25
CA GLY A 48 -13.94 -19.96 -31.43
C GLY A 48 -13.49 -19.61 -32.86
N LYS A 49 -14.22 -20.07 -33.87
CA LYS A 49 -13.97 -19.72 -35.28
C LYS A 49 -14.24 -18.24 -35.58
N TRP A 50 -15.13 -17.59 -34.83
CA TRP A 50 -15.37 -16.16 -34.97
C TRP A 50 -14.16 -15.36 -34.44
N HIS A 51 -13.58 -15.72 -33.29
CA HIS A 51 -12.33 -15.09 -32.79
C HIS A 51 -11.17 -15.25 -33.78
N LEU A 52 -11.00 -16.46 -34.32
CA LEU A 52 -10.01 -16.76 -35.35
C LEU A 52 -10.19 -15.90 -36.61
N ALA A 53 -11.42 -15.66 -37.04
CA ALA A 53 -11.65 -14.80 -38.19
C ALA A 53 -11.53 -13.30 -37.85
N HIS A 54 -12.12 -12.87 -36.74
CA HIS A 54 -12.23 -11.48 -36.32
C HIS A 54 -10.87 -10.80 -36.12
N THR A 55 -9.93 -11.50 -35.49
CA THR A 55 -8.56 -10.96 -35.34
C THR A 55 -7.87 -10.73 -36.69
N SER A 56 -8.19 -11.54 -37.72
CA SER A 56 -7.71 -11.32 -39.09
C SER A 56 -8.45 -10.18 -39.78
N TRP A 57 -9.76 -10.09 -39.56
CA TRP A 57 -10.58 -8.98 -40.02
C TRP A 57 -10.05 -7.65 -39.52
N PHE A 58 -9.57 -7.57 -38.27
CA PHE A 58 -8.95 -6.33 -37.75
C PHE A 58 -7.79 -5.87 -38.63
N PHE A 59 -6.81 -6.75 -38.92
CA PHE A 59 -5.68 -6.40 -39.79
C PHE A 59 -6.12 -6.08 -41.23
N GLU A 60 -7.10 -6.82 -41.75
CA GLU A 60 -7.63 -6.55 -43.09
C GLU A 60 -8.34 -5.19 -43.17
N ALA A 61 -9.28 -4.91 -42.27
CA ALA A 61 -10.11 -3.73 -42.31
C ALA A 61 -9.36 -2.46 -41.91
N MET A 62 -8.51 -2.54 -40.88
CA MET A 62 -7.86 -1.37 -40.28
C MET A 62 -6.56 -0.98 -40.98
N ILE A 63 -5.88 -1.93 -41.64
CA ILE A 63 -4.54 -1.70 -42.20
C ILE A 63 -4.56 -1.97 -43.70
N LEU A 64 -4.78 -3.22 -44.11
CA LEU A 64 -4.66 -3.62 -45.52
C LEU A 64 -5.72 -2.94 -46.40
N GLY A 65 -6.92 -2.73 -45.88
CA GLY A 65 -8.05 -2.10 -46.57
C GLY A 65 -7.80 -0.64 -46.98
N GLU A 66 -6.85 0.03 -46.32
CA GLU A 66 -6.44 1.39 -46.68
C GLU A 66 -5.33 1.42 -47.76
N GLU A 67 -4.82 0.26 -48.22
CA GLU A 67 -3.83 0.20 -49.30
C GLU A 67 -4.47 0.48 -50.66
N HIS A 68 -3.78 1.27 -51.49
CA HIS A 68 -4.32 1.67 -52.79
C HIS A 68 -4.55 0.45 -53.70
N GLY A 69 -5.79 0.26 -54.13
CA GLY A 69 -6.18 -0.87 -54.98
C GLY A 69 -6.35 -2.20 -54.24
N TYR A 70 -6.41 -2.19 -52.89
CA TYR A 70 -6.69 -3.38 -52.11
C TYR A 70 -8.01 -4.04 -52.50
N ARG A 71 -8.03 -5.37 -52.55
CA ARG A 71 -9.22 -6.18 -52.74
C ARG A 71 -9.42 -7.09 -51.53
N PRO A 72 -10.54 -6.97 -50.79
CA PRO A 72 -10.84 -7.88 -49.68
C PRO A 72 -10.75 -9.34 -50.10
N VAL A 73 -10.30 -10.22 -49.20
CA VAL A 73 -10.27 -11.67 -49.46
C VAL A 73 -11.67 -12.17 -49.83
N ASP A 74 -12.67 -11.75 -49.05
CA ASP A 74 -14.08 -11.86 -49.37
C ASP A 74 -14.81 -10.63 -48.81
N PRO A 75 -15.48 -9.81 -49.64
CA PRO A 75 -16.20 -8.62 -49.16
C PRO A 75 -17.25 -8.92 -48.08
N ARG A 76 -17.82 -10.13 -48.07
CA ARG A 76 -18.83 -10.54 -47.06
C ARG A 76 -18.22 -10.67 -45.67
N PHE A 77 -16.93 -11.03 -45.57
CA PHE A 77 -16.23 -11.20 -44.30
C PHE A 77 -16.09 -9.87 -43.55
N GLN A 78 -16.10 -8.75 -44.26
CA GLN A 78 -16.10 -7.42 -43.66
C GLN A 78 -17.35 -7.16 -42.80
N THR A 79 -18.49 -7.72 -43.18
CA THR A 79 -19.74 -7.66 -42.39
C THR A 79 -19.79 -8.76 -41.32
N LEU A 80 -19.40 -9.99 -41.65
CA LEU A 80 -19.52 -11.14 -40.73
C LEU A 80 -18.61 -11.03 -39.49
N PHE A 81 -17.45 -10.40 -39.66
CA PHE A 81 -16.42 -10.34 -38.62
C PHE A 81 -16.18 -8.92 -38.10
N ASN A 82 -17.00 -7.93 -38.47
CA ASN A 82 -17.04 -6.68 -37.73
C ASN A 82 -17.62 -6.93 -36.33
N SER A 83 -16.92 -6.48 -35.29
CA SER A 83 -17.35 -6.63 -33.90
C SER A 83 -18.44 -5.63 -33.54
N TYR A 84 -18.09 -4.34 -33.62
CA TYR A 84 -18.89 -3.23 -33.14
C TYR A 84 -18.56 -1.89 -33.82
N TYR A 85 -17.69 -1.84 -34.83
CA TYR A 85 -17.28 -0.59 -35.46
C TYR A 85 -18.37 -0.10 -36.41
N GLU A 86 -19.20 0.83 -35.94
CA GLU A 86 -20.32 1.36 -36.72
C GLU A 86 -19.82 2.13 -37.95
N ALA A 87 -18.69 2.85 -37.81
CA ALA A 87 -18.05 3.55 -38.91
C ALA A 87 -17.58 2.61 -40.05
N LEU A 88 -17.40 1.31 -39.78
CA LEU A 88 -16.99 0.30 -40.76
C LEU A 88 -18.19 -0.46 -41.37
N GLY A 89 -19.42 -0.10 -41.02
CA GLY A 89 -20.65 -0.58 -41.63
C GLY A 89 -21.35 -1.71 -40.87
N ASN A 90 -22.31 -2.35 -41.53
CA ASN A 90 -23.19 -3.37 -40.94
C ASN A 90 -22.40 -4.54 -40.33
N ARG A 91 -22.98 -5.19 -39.32
CA ARG A 91 -22.45 -6.38 -38.66
C ARG A 91 -23.52 -7.45 -38.48
N VAL A 92 -23.08 -8.68 -38.18
CA VAL A 92 -23.94 -9.69 -37.57
C VAL A 92 -24.12 -9.35 -36.09
N GLU A 93 -25.35 -9.42 -35.61
CA GLU A 93 -25.65 -9.16 -34.20
C GLU A 93 -24.92 -10.15 -33.29
N ARG A 94 -24.35 -9.65 -32.19
CA ARG A 94 -23.51 -10.46 -31.29
C ARG A 94 -24.19 -11.77 -30.83
N PRO A 95 -25.49 -11.80 -30.46
CA PRO A 95 -26.17 -13.04 -30.05
C PRO A 95 -26.40 -14.04 -31.18
N GLU A 96 -26.23 -13.65 -32.45
CA GLU A 96 -26.50 -14.49 -33.62
C GLU A 96 -25.23 -15.11 -34.22
N ARG A 97 -24.04 -14.80 -33.66
CA ARG A 97 -22.75 -15.29 -34.19
C ARG A 97 -22.67 -16.82 -34.23
N GLY A 98 -23.26 -17.52 -33.27
CA GLY A 98 -23.32 -18.99 -33.23
C GLY A 98 -24.21 -19.62 -34.30
N LEU A 99 -25.10 -18.84 -34.94
CA LEU A 99 -25.94 -19.31 -36.05
C LEU A 99 -25.20 -19.29 -37.39
N MET A 100 -24.03 -18.65 -37.45
CA MET A 100 -23.20 -18.57 -38.64
C MET A 100 -22.51 -19.92 -38.91
N THR A 101 -23.21 -20.87 -39.54
CA THR A 101 -22.61 -22.14 -39.99
C THR A 101 -21.57 -21.94 -41.10
N ARG A 102 -21.61 -20.79 -41.80
CA ARG A 102 -20.61 -20.37 -42.80
C ARG A 102 -20.02 -19.00 -42.45
N PRO A 103 -18.74 -18.75 -42.76
CA PRO A 103 -17.77 -19.69 -43.32
C PRO A 103 -17.43 -20.86 -42.37
N SER A 104 -17.01 -21.99 -42.94
CA SER A 104 -16.53 -23.15 -42.21
C SER A 104 -15.20 -22.85 -41.50
N LEU A 105 -14.79 -23.71 -40.58
CA LEU A 105 -13.49 -23.57 -39.91
C LEU A 105 -12.33 -23.55 -40.93
N ASP A 106 -12.35 -24.43 -41.93
CA ASP A 106 -11.32 -24.46 -42.98
C ASP A 106 -11.25 -23.16 -43.79
N GLU A 107 -12.40 -22.58 -44.12
CA GLU A 107 -12.51 -21.29 -44.82
C GLU A 107 -11.97 -20.15 -43.94
N VAL A 108 -12.26 -20.16 -42.64
CA VAL A 108 -11.69 -19.21 -41.66
C VAL A 108 -10.18 -19.37 -41.57
N MET A 109 -9.66 -20.59 -41.49
CA MET A 109 -8.21 -20.83 -41.41
C MET A 109 -7.50 -20.46 -42.72
N ALA A 110 -8.14 -20.65 -43.87
CA ALA A 110 -7.65 -20.15 -45.16
C ALA A 110 -7.60 -18.62 -45.18
N TYR A 111 -8.63 -17.95 -44.66
CA TYR A 111 -8.66 -16.50 -44.51
C TYR A 111 -7.54 -15.99 -43.62
N ARG A 112 -7.33 -16.59 -42.44
CA ARG A 112 -6.20 -16.26 -41.54
C ARG A 112 -4.86 -16.32 -42.28
N ARG A 113 -4.57 -17.45 -42.94
CA ARG A 113 -3.30 -17.63 -43.68
C ARG A 113 -3.09 -16.59 -44.76
N GLU A 114 -4.15 -16.20 -45.46
CA GLU A 114 -4.07 -15.18 -46.50
C GLU A 114 -3.83 -13.78 -45.93
N ILE A 115 -4.48 -13.42 -44.82
CA ILE A 115 -4.20 -12.15 -44.12
C ILE A 115 -2.78 -12.14 -43.56
N ASP A 116 -2.32 -13.23 -42.94
CA ASP A 116 -0.97 -13.33 -42.41
C ASP A 116 0.08 -13.17 -43.53
N ARG A 117 -0.16 -13.77 -44.70
CA ARG A 117 0.70 -13.60 -45.89
C ARG A 117 0.74 -12.14 -46.37
N ARG A 118 -0.41 -11.47 -46.42
CA ARG A 118 -0.51 -10.06 -46.83
C ARG A 118 0.14 -9.11 -45.84
N MET A 119 -0.07 -9.32 -44.54
CA MET A 119 0.58 -8.55 -43.47
C MET A 119 2.09 -8.76 -43.46
N ALA A 120 2.58 -9.99 -43.67
CA ALA A 120 4.01 -10.25 -43.77
C ALA A 120 4.64 -9.50 -44.96
N LYS A 121 3.94 -9.43 -46.10
CA LYS A 121 4.36 -8.59 -47.22
C LYS A 121 4.35 -7.11 -46.84
N TRP A 122 3.26 -6.63 -46.24
CA TRP A 122 3.11 -5.22 -45.85
C TRP A 122 4.23 -4.77 -44.90
N LEU A 123 4.56 -5.59 -43.89
CA LEU A 123 5.71 -5.35 -42.99
C LEU A 123 7.03 -5.35 -43.76
N GLY A 124 7.23 -6.31 -44.66
CA GLY A 124 8.43 -6.42 -45.50
C GLY A 124 8.63 -5.24 -46.46
N ASP A 125 7.55 -4.54 -46.84
CA ASP A 125 7.61 -3.32 -47.64
C ASP A 125 8.06 -2.09 -46.81
N GLY A 126 8.19 -2.21 -45.49
CA GLY A 126 8.76 -1.21 -44.59
C GLY A 126 7.87 0.02 -44.36
N PRO A 127 6.68 -0.15 -43.73
CA PRO A 127 5.74 0.95 -43.55
C PRO A 127 6.31 2.03 -42.64
N THR A 128 6.18 3.30 -43.05
CA THR A 128 6.66 4.47 -42.29
C THR A 128 5.55 5.33 -41.70
N ASP A 129 4.30 5.07 -42.10
CA ASP A 129 3.13 5.80 -41.62
C ASP A 129 2.89 5.50 -40.13
N GLN A 130 2.97 6.53 -39.29
CA GLN A 130 2.90 6.37 -37.84
C GLN A 130 1.54 5.86 -37.38
N ARG A 131 0.45 6.25 -38.05
CA ARG A 131 -0.90 5.79 -37.71
C ARG A 131 -1.03 4.30 -38.01
N ARG A 132 -0.57 3.81 -39.17
CA ARG A 132 -0.61 2.39 -39.51
C ARG A 132 0.32 1.55 -38.65
N LEU A 133 1.49 2.06 -38.28
CA LEU A 133 2.38 1.40 -37.31
C LEU A 133 1.71 1.28 -35.93
N TYR A 134 1.02 2.33 -35.48
CA TYR A 134 0.21 2.26 -34.27
C TYR A 134 -0.92 1.23 -34.39
N LEU A 135 -1.68 1.23 -35.50
CA LEU A 135 -2.75 0.25 -35.74
C LEU A 135 -2.22 -1.19 -35.82
N PHE A 136 -1.00 -1.39 -36.31
CA PHE A 136 -0.32 -2.68 -36.28
C PHE A 136 -0.09 -3.13 -34.83
N THR A 137 0.53 -2.30 -34.00
CA THR A 137 0.73 -2.62 -32.58
C THR A 137 -0.60 -2.82 -31.84
N LEU A 138 -1.60 -1.97 -32.09
CA LEU A 138 -2.96 -2.13 -31.57
C LEU A 138 -3.57 -3.47 -32.00
N GLY A 139 -3.40 -3.88 -33.26
CA GLY A 139 -3.88 -5.14 -33.78
C GLY A 139 -3.24 -6.36 -33.11
N LEU A 140 -1.96 -6.29 -32.76
CA LEU A 140 -1.29 -7.34 -31.98
C LEU A 140 -1.91 -7.47 -30.58
N HIS A 141 -2.11 -6.35 -29.88
CA HIS A 141 -2.75 -6.35 -28.55
C HIS A 141 -4.23 -6.76 -28.62
N HIS A 142 -4.95 -6.38 -29.68
CA HIS A 142 -6.32 -6.83 -29.94
C HIS A 142 -6.39 -8.35 -30.14
N ASP A 143 -5.45 -8.95 -30.88
CA ASP A 143 -5.37 -10.40 -31.02
C ASP A 143 -5.15 -11.08 -29.66
N GLN A 144 -4.26 -10.55 -28.83
CA GLN A 144 -4.01 -11.06 -27.47
C GLN A 144 -5.25 -10.95 -26.56
N GLN A 145 -6.03 -9.86 -26.62
CA GLN A 145 -7.32 -9.79 -25.92
C GLN A 145 -8.27 -10.91 -26.36
N HIS A 146 -8.29 -11.20 -27.66
CA HIS A 146 -9.11 -12.27 -28.22
C HIS A 146 -8.58 -13.68 -27.92
N GLN A 147 -7.30 -13.86 -27.65
CA GLN A 147 -6.74 -15.13 -27.14
C GLN A 147 -7.27 -15.44 -25.75
N GLU A 148 -7.34 -14.43 -24.89
CA GLU A 148 -7.90 -14.57 -23.55
C GLU A 148 -9.43 -14.82 -23.60
N LEU A 149 -10.17 -14.03 -24.40
CA LEU A 149 -11.61 -14.25 -24.60
C LEU A 149 -11.92 -15.64 -25.18
N PHE A 150 -11.10 -16.13 -26.10
CA PHE A 150 -11.25 -17.48 -26.66
C PHE A 150 -11.26 -18.53 -25.56
N LEU A 151 -10.35 -18.46 -24.58
CA LEU A 151 -10.30 -19.40 -23.47
C LEU A 151 -11.51 -19.27 -22.53
N MET A 152 -11.94 -18.03 -22.24
CA MET A 152 -13.15 -17.79 -21.43
C MET A 152 -14.41 -18.38 -22.10
N ASP A 153 -14.53 -18.19 -23.41
CA ASP A 153 -15.69 -18.61 -24.18
C ASP A 153 -15.73 -20.13 -24.40
N ILE A 154 -14.57 -20.76 -24.64
CA ILE A 154 -14.44 -22.21 -24.67
C ILE A 154 -14.77 -22.83 -23.31
N LEU A 155 -14.28 -22.28 -22.20
CA LEU A 155 -14.65 -22.77 -20.87
C LEU A 155 -16.17 -22.70 -20.64
N ASN A 156 -16.80 -21.57 -20.98
CA ASN A 156 -18.25 -21.45 -20.83
C ASN A 156 -18.99 -22.49 -21.67
N LEU A 157 -18.54 -22.74 -22.91
CA LEU A 157 -19.10 -23.78 -23.78
C LEU A 157 -18.97 -25.17 -23.17
N MET A 158 -17.78 -25.56 -22.72
CA MET A 158 -17.55 -26.87 -22.11
C MET A 158 -18.43 -27.09 -20.88
N ALA A 159 -18.60 -26.05 -20.06
CA ALA A 159 -19.47 -26.09 -18.89
C ALA A 159 -20.98 -26.20 -19.20
N ARG A 160 -21.42 -26.01 -20.46
CA ARG A 160 -22.81 -26.28 -20.87
C ARG A 160 -23.06 -27.74 -21.22
N SER A 161 -22.01 -28.49 -21.50
CA SER A 161 -22.15 -29.90 -21.84
C SER A 161 -22.39 -30.72 -20.57
N PRO A 162 -23.42 -31.60 -20.54
CA PRO A 162 -23.65 -32.49 -19.40
C PRO A 162 -22.58 -33.57 -19.24
N LEU A 163 -21.61 -33.63 -20.17
CA LEU A 163 -20.49 -34.57 -20.15
C LEU A 163 -19.24 -33.98 -19.48
N ASP A 164 -19.27 -32.70 -19.06
CA ASP A 164 -18.12 -31.97 -18.49
C ASP A 164 -16.79 -32.20 -19.24
N PRO A 165 -16.76 -32.00 -20.58
CA PRO A 165 -15.57 -32.27 -21.38
C PRO A 165 -14.41 -31.32 -21.04
N ALA A 166 -13.22 -31.87 -20.85
CA ALA A 166 -12.01 -31.06 -20.79
C ALA A 166 -11.68 -30.51 -22.19
N ALA A 167 -11.42 -29.20 -22.29
CA ALA A 167 -10.91 -28.59 -23.52
C ALA A 167 -9.41 -28.86 -23.69
N PHE A 168 -8.68 -28.98 -22.58
CA PHE A 168 -7.23 -29.16 -22.56
C PHE A 168 -6.82 -30.22 -21.55
N GLU A 169 -5.74 -30.95 -21.82
CA GLU A 169 -5.16 -31.87 -20.82
C GLU A 169 -4.48 -31.12 -19.66
N THR A 170 -3.94 -29.94 -19.93
CA THR A 170 -3.28 -29.07 -18.95
C THR A 170 -3.76 -27.64 -19.12
N GLU A 171 -3.84 -26.88 -18.01
CA GLU A 171 -4.28 -25.48 -18.06
C GLU A 171 -3.30 -24.66 -18.93
N PRO A 172 -3.77 -23.99 -20.00
CA PRO A 172 -2.90 -23.25 -20.92
C PRO A 172 -2.47 -21.92 -20.29
N ARG A 173 -1.56 -22.00 -19.32
CA ARG A 173 -1.00 -20.87 -18.59
C ARG A 173 0.50 -20.72 -18.86
N ALA A 174 0.96 -19.47 -18.95
CA ALA A 174 2.38 -19.19 -19.22
C ALA A 174 3.29 -19.39 -17.99
N ARG A 175 2.76 -19.19 -16.78
CA ARG A 175 3.51 -19.22 -15.52
C ARG A 175 2.67 -19.86 -14.42
N PRO A 176 3.27 -20.62 -13.48
CA PRO A 176 2.55 -21.17 -12.33
C PRO A 176 2.06 -20.07 -11.38
N ALA A 177 1.02 -20.35 -10.61
CA ALA A 177 0.54 -19.47 -9.56
C ALA A 177 1.63 -19.28 -8.49
N GLN A 178 1.76 -18.06 -7.97
CA GLN A 178 2.66 -17.75 -6.86
C GLN A 178 2.05 -18.25 -5.55
N GLN A 179 2.90 -18.69 -4.63
CA GLN A 179 2.47 -19.04 -3.27
C GLN A 179 1.98 -17.80 -2.53
N ALA A 180 0.98 -18.01 -1.66
CA ALA A 180 0.48 -16.97 -0.78
C ALA A 180 1.59 -16.44 0.13
N ARG A 181 1.66 -15.12 0.29
CA ARG A 181 2.65 -14.42 1.12
C ARG A 181 2.15 -14.18 2.54
N GLY A 182 0.84 -14.13 2.73
CA GLY A 182 0.18 -13.73 3.97
C GLY A 182 0.30 -12.23 4.24
N GLY A 183 -0.65 -11.71 5.02
CA GLY A 183 -0.62 -10.35 5.54
C GLY A 183 -1.16 -9.29 4.59
N ILE A 184 -0.91 -8.04 4.96
CA ILE A 184 -1.48 -6.84 4.36
C ILE A 184 -0.38 -5.79 4.29
N THR A 185 -0.32 -5.06 3.18
CA THR A 185 0.62 -3.94 3.01
C THR A 185 -0.11 -2.63 3.13
N ARG A 186 0.41 -1.74 3.97
CA ARG A 186 -0.15 -0.40 4.24
C ARG A 186 0.54 0.65 3.39
N PHE A 187 -0.24 1.64 2.96
CA PHE A 187 0.21 2.78 2.18
C PHE A 187 -0.34 4.05 2.83
N ASP A 188 0.52 5.05 2.99
CA ASP A 188 0.15 6.32 3.65
C ASP A 188 -0.79 7.18 2.78
N GLY A 189 -0.94 6.84 1.51
CA GLY A 189 -1.70 7.65 0.55
C GLY A 189 -0.98 8.95 0.19
N GLY A 190 -1.74 10.00 -0.08
CA GLY A 190 -1.27 11.30 -0.55
C GLY A 190 -1.58 11.55 -2.02
N LEU A 191 -0.95 12.59 -2.58
CA LEU A 191 -1.09 12.94 -3.99
C LEU A 191 -0.20 12.01 -4.83
N VAL A 192 -0.82 11.13 -5.61
CA VAL A 192 -0.14 10.16 -6.48
C VAL A 192 -0.46 10.44 -7.94
N GLU A 193 0.33 9.86 -8.85
CA GLU A 193 0.07 9.87 -10.28
C GLU A 193 -0.29 8.46 -10.75
N ILE A 194 -1.38 8.33 -11.51
CA ILE A 194 -1.82 7.08 -12.13
C ILE A 194 -1.98 7.26 -13.64
N GLY A 195 -1.99 6.13 -14.36
CA GLY A 195 -2.09 6.08 -15.82
C GLY A 195 -0.76 5.82 -16.50
N HIS A 196 -0.83 5.68 -17.82
CA HIS A 196 0.33 5.38 -18.66
C HIS A 196 1.28 6.57 -18.74
N ASP A 197 2.57 6.33 -18.52
CA ASP A 197 3.62 7.36 -18.41
C ASP A 197 4.17 7.85 -19.76
N GLY A 198 3.64 7.31 -20.86
CA GLY A 198 3.98 7.70 -22.23
C GLY A 198 5.08 6.87 -22.89
N ALA A 199 5.68 5.89 -22.20
CA ALA A 199 6.67 4.98 -22.79
C ALA A 199 6.03 3.70 -23.34
N GLY A 200 6.25 3.39 -24.62
CA GLY A 200 5.72 2.16 -25.24
C GLY A 200 4.21 2.20 -25.49
N PHE A 201 3.64 1.04 -25.82
CA PHE A 201 2.21 0.92 -26.14
C PHE A 201 1.34 0.91 -24.88
N ALA A 202 0.21 1.62 -24.96
CA ALA A 202 -0.92 1.48 -24.06
C ALA A 202 -2.22 1.69 -24.85
N PHE A 203 -3.32 1.13 -24.36
CA PHE A 203 -4.63 1.51 -24.85
C PHE A 203 -4.92 2.97 -24.47
N ASP A 204 -5.70 3.67 -25.29
CA ASP A 204 -6.04 5.07 -25.05
C ASP A 204 -6.75 5.30 -23.70
N ASN A 205 -7.51 4.30 -23.22
CA ASN A 205 -8.18 4.34 -21.92
C ASN A 205 -7.23 4.34 -20.70
N GLU A 206 -5.95 4.03 -20.89
CA GLU A 206 -4.93 4.01 -19.83
C GLU A 206 -4.35 5.42 -19.56
N GLY A 207 -4.72 6.42 -20.37
CA GLY A 207 -4.18 7.77 -20.29
C GLY A 207 -5.22 8.91 -20.42
N PRO A 208 -4.77 10.17 -20.28
CA PRO A 208 -3.40 10.54 -19.91
C PRO A 208 -3.11 10.26 -18.43
N ALA A 209 -1.81 10.18 -18.09
CA ALA A 209 -1.38 10.17 -16.69
C ALA A 209 -1.89 11.43 -15.98
N HIS A 210 -2.41 11.25 -14.77
CA HIS A 210 -3.02 12.33 -14.01
C HIS A 210 -2.89 12.09 -12.51
N ARG A 211 -3.06 13.18 -11.75
CA ARG A 211 -2.91 13.16 -10.30
C ARG A 211 -4.23 12.80 -9.63
N VAL A 212 -4.16 11.91 -8.65
CA VAL A 212 -5.27 11.47 -7.80
C VAL A 212 -4.82 11.57 -6.34
N TRP A 213 -5.73 11.99 -5.46
CA TRP A 213 -5.49 11.94 -4.03
C TRP A 213 -5.97 10.60 -3.48
N LEU A 214 -5.10 9.89 -2.77
CA LEU A 214 -5.44 8.66 -2.05
C LEU A 214 -5.41 8.93 -0.54
N GLU A 215 -6.43 8.50 0.17
CA GLU A 215 -6.36 8.38 1.63
C GLU A 215 -5.45 7.21 2.02
N PRO A 216 -4.92 7.14 3.26
CA PRO A 216 -4.22 5.96 3.74
C PRO A 216 -5.08 4.70 3.58
N TYR A 217 -4.48 3.63 3.06
CA TYR A 217 -5.17 2.38 2.77
C TYR A 217 -4.27 1.17 2.97
N ALA A 218 -4.86 -0.02 3.02
CA ALA A 218 -4.13 -1.25 3.19
C ALA A 218 -4.65 -2.30 2.21
N LEU A 219 -3.76 -2.95 1.48
CA LEU A 219 -4.12 -3.94 0.47
C LEU A 219 -3.63 -5.32 0.89
N ALA A 220 -4.50 -6.32 0.81
CA ALA A 220 -4.13 -7.69 1.14
C ALA A 220 -3.00 -8.17 0.22
N ASN A 221 -2.02 -8.88 0.77
CA ASN A 221 -0.87 -9.37 0.00
C ASN A 221 -1.24 -10.50 -0.96
N ASP A 222 -2.38 -11.16 -0.72
CA ASP A 222 -2.88 -12.28 -1.54
C ASP A 222 -4.28 -12.00 -2.10
N LEU A 223 -4.64 -12.77 -3.12
CA LEU A 223 -6.01 -12.89 -3.62
C LEU A 223 -6.84 -13.70 -2.63
N VAL A 224 -8.17 -13.48 -2.62
CA VAL A 224 -9.08 -14.31 -1.81
C VAL A 224 -9.07 -15.74 -2.33
N SER A 225 -9.00 -16.72 -1.43
CA SER A 225 -8.94 -18.14 -1.76
C SER A 225 -10.32 -18.78 -1.88
N ASN A 226 -10.38 -19.96 -2.49
CA ASN A 226 -11.57 -20.79 -2.51
C ASN A 226 -12.02 -21.21 -1.09
N ALA A 227 -11.08 -21.48 -0.18
CA ALA A 227 -11.40 -21.76 1.23
C ALA A 227 -12.13 -20.59 1.90
N ASP A 228 -11.63 -19.37 1.65
CA ASP A 228 -12.28 -18.16 2.16
C ASP A 228 -13.69 -17.97 1.57
N TRP A 229 -13.86 -18.30 0.29
CA TRP A 229 -15.15 -18.21 -0.38
C TRP A 229 -16.16 -19.26 0.11
N ILE A 230 -15.70 -20.48 0.38
CA ILE A 230 -16.52 -21.53 1.00
C ILE A 230 -16.98 -21.07 2.38
N ALA A 231 -16.15 -20.36 3.16
CA ALA A 231 -16.57 -19.79 4.43
C ALA A 231 -17.68 -18.74 4.26
N PHE A 232 -17.61 -17.90 3.22
CA PHE A 232 -18.69 -16.96 2.88
C PHE A 232 -20.00 -17.68 2.50
N ILE A 233 -19.92 -18.74 1.69
CA ILE A 233 -21.10 -19.56 1.33
C ILE A 233 -21.70 -20.21 2.59
N ASN A 234 -20.87 -20.82 3.43
CA ASN A 234 -21.30 -21.51 4.65
C ASN A 234 -21.89 -20.58 5.72
N ASP A 235 -21.57 -19.28 5.69
CA ASP A 235 -22.16 -18.23 6.52
C ASP A 235 -23.35 -17.53 5.82
N ASP A 236 -24.04 -18.29 4.96
CA ASP A 236 -25.25 -17.88 4.23
C ASP A 236 -25.05 -16.64 3.33
N GLY A 237 -23.86 -16.44 2.78
CA GLY A 237 -23.49 -15.25 2.00
C GLY A 237 -24.43 -14.94 0.83
N TYR A 238 -24.91 -15.97 0.11
CA TYR A 238 -25.87 -15.82 -1.01
C TYR A 238 -27.34 -15.73 -0.56
N SER A 239 -27.63 -15.85 0.73
CA SER A 239 -28.99 -15.80 1.31
C SER A 239 -29.25 -14.52 2.13
N ARG A 240 -28.23 -13.67 2.29
CA ARG A 240 -28.23 -12.52 3.21
C ARG A 240 -28.26 -11.17 2.46
N PRO A 241 -29.45 -10.58 2.18
CA PRO A 241 -29.58 -9.40 1.34
C PRO A 241 -28.80 -8.18 1.83
N GLU A 242 -28.55 -8.06 3.14
CA GLU A 242 -27.80 -6.95 3.73
C GLU A 242 -26.32 -6.92 3.29
N LEU A 243 -25.80 -8.02 2.75
CA LEU A 243 -24.46 -8.11 2.22
C LEU A 243 -24.34 -7.56 0.81
N TRP A 244 -25.44 -7.36 0.08
CA TRP A 244 -25.41 -7.11 -1.36
C TRP A 244 -25.82 -5.69 -1.71
N LEU A 245 -25.25 -5.17 -2.82
CA LEU A 245 -25.86 -4.03 -3.52
C LEU A 245 -27.24 -4.43 -4.04
N SER A 246 -28.16 -3.47 -4.14
CA SER A 246 -29.55 -3.72 -4.56
C SER A 246 -29.64 -4.46 -5.89
N ASP A 247 -28.92 -4.01 -6.92
CA ASP A 247 -28.91 -4.66 -8.24
C ASP A 247 -28.23 -6.03 -8.18
N GLY A 248 -27.24 -6.19 -7.29
CA GLY A 248 -26.59 -7.48 -7.03
C GLY A 248 -27.56 -8.49 -6.43
N TRP A 249 -28.31 -8.09 -5.39
CA TRP A 249 -29.32 -8.94 -4.78
C TRP A 249 -30.44 -9.32 -5.76
N ALA A 250 -30.93 -8.35 -6.54
CA ALA A 250 -31.93 -8.63 -7.57
C ALA A 250 -31.40 -9.64 -8.60
N THR A 251 -30.12 -9.55 -8.98
CA THR A 251 -29.48 -10.49 -9.91
C THR A 251 -29.34 -11.88 -9.29
N VAL A 252 -28.85 -11.98 -8.06
CA VAL A 252 -28.75 -13.25 -7.30
C VAL A 252 -30.10 -13.96 -7.25
N GLN A 253 -31.17 -13.22 -6.97
CA GLN A 253 -32.53 -13.79 -6.94
C GLN A 253 -33.04 -14.20 -8.32
N ALA A 254 -32.80 -13.38 -9.35
CA ALA A 254 -33.29 -13.65 -10.70
C ALA A 254 -32.60 -14.86 -11.36
N GLU A 255 -31.32 -15.06 -11.05
CA GLU A 255 -30.48 -16.11 -11.64
C GLU A 255 -30.19 -17.27 -10.68
N SER A 256 -30.70 -17.22 -9.44
CA SER A 256 -30.51 -18.23 -8.40
C SER A 256 -29.04 -18.55 -8.13
N TRP A 257 -28.20 -17.53 -7.96
CA TRP A 257 -26.78 -17.73 -7.64
C TRP A 257 -26.62 -18.24 -6.21
N ASP A 258 -25.84 -19.30 -6.03
CA ASP A 258 -25.53 -19.93 -4.73
C ASP A 258 -24.03 -20.24 -4.51
N ALA A 259 -23.22 -20.11 -5.57
CA ALA A 259 -21.77 -20.28 -5.57
C ALA A 259 -21.16 -19.57 -6.80
N PRO A 260 -19.82 -19.39 -6.89
CA PRO A 260 -19.15 -18.89 -8.10
C PRO A 260 -19.53 -19.65 -9.37
N LEU A 261 -19.44 -19.00 -10.53
CA LEU A 261 -19.84 -19.64 -11.78
C LEU A 261 -18.97 -20.88 -12.02
N TYR A 262 -19.62 -21.96 -12.47
CA TYR A 262 -19.06 -23.31 -12.71
C TYR A 262 -18.93 -24.22 -11.49
N TRP A 263 -19.18 -23.73 -10.28
CA TRP A 263 -19.20 -24.56 -9.09
C TRP A 263 -20.47 -25.41 -9.05
N CYS A 264 -20.35 -26.63 -8.52
CA CYS A 264 -21.49 -27.42 -8.09
C CYS A 264 -21.15 -28.17 -6.81
N HIS A 265 -22.18 -28.42 -5.99
CA HIS A 265 -22.06 -29.20 -4.78
C HIS A 265 -22.55 -30.62 -5.04
N ASP A 266 -21.65 -31.60 -5.00
CA ASP A 266 -21.93 -33.00 -5.39
C ASP A 266 -22.06 -33.95 -4.19
N GLY A 267 -22.56 -33.48 -3.04
CA GLY A 267 -22.78 -34.32 -1.85
C GLY A 267 -21.49 -34.73 -1.12
N ASP A 268 -20.38 -34.94 -1.84
CA ASP A 268 -19.04 -35.21 -1.33
C ASP A 268 -18.19 -33.93 -1.22
N GLY A 269 -18.58 -32.83 -1.87
CA GLY A 269 -18.01 -31.49 -1.67
C GLY A 269 -18.34 -30.50 -2.79
N TRP A 270 -17.51 -29.47 -2.92
CA TRP A 270 -17.56 -28.54 -4.05
C TRP A 270 -16.63 -29.01 -5.17
N THR A 271 -17.16 -29.07 -6.39
CA THR A 271 -16.37 -29.22 -7.62
C THR A 271 -16.56 -27.99 -8.51
N ALA A 272 -15.62 -27.74 -9.41
CA ALA A 272 -15.72 -26.67 -10.39
C ALA A 272 -15.32 -27.16 -11.78
N MET A 273 -16.01 -26.66 -12.81
CA MET A 273 -15.59 -26.85 -14.20
C MET A 273 -14.44 -25.88 -14.53
N GLY A 274 -13.31 -26.43 -14.96
CA GLY A 274 -12.17 -25.67 -15.49
C GLY A 274 -11.88 -26.03 -16.95
N LEU A 275 -10.85 -25.42 -17.53
CA LEU A 275 -10.39 -25.72 -18.89
C LEU A 275 -9.93 -27.18 -19.06
N THR A 276 -9.55 -27.83 -17.95
CA THR A 276 -9.12 -29.24 -17.88
C THR A 276 -10.24 -30.19 -17.43
N GLY A 277 -11.50 -29.76 -17.49
CA GLY A 277 -12.65 -30.55 -17.05
C GLY A 277 -13.05 -30.25 -15.60
N ARG A 278 -14.04 -31.01 -15.10
CA ARG A 278 -14.55 -30.87 -13.73
C ARG A 278 -13.61 -31.55 -12.73
N SER A 279 -13.27 -30.83 -11.67
CA SER A 279 -12.45 -31.35 -10.57
C SER A 279 -12.92 -30.80 -9.22
N PRO A 280 -12.53 -31.45 -8.10
CA PRO A 280 -12.71 -30.85 -6.77
C PRO A 280 -12.11 -29.45 -6.69
N VAL A 281 -12.78 -28.56 -5.95
CA VAL A 281 -12.28 -27.21 -5.69
C VAL A 281 -11.02 -27.31 -4.81
N ASP A 282 -9.91 -26.75 -5.29
CA ASP A 282 -8.68 -26.59 -4.49
C ASP A 282 -8.86 -25.42 -3.49
N PRO A 283 -8.91 -25.67 -2.17
CA PRO A 283 -9.15 -24.62 -1.19
C PRO A 283 -8.07 -23.52 -1.17
N ALA A 284 -6.83 -23.83 -1.57
CA ALA A 284 -5.71 -22.88 -1.53
C ALA A 284 -5.63 -21.98 -2.77
N ALA A 285 -6.29 -22.37 -3.87
CA ALA A 285 -6.29 -21.59 -5.09
C ALA A 285 -7.15 -20.31 -4.95
N PRO A 286 -6.79 -19.21 -5.65
CA PRO A 286 -7.63 -18.03 -5.74
C PRO A 286 -9.01 -18.35 -6.31
N VAL A 287 -10.04 -17.74 -5.75
CA VAL A 287 -11.40 -17.85 -6.30
C VAL A 287 -11.50 -17.17 -7.66
N ARG A 288 -12.22 -17.83 -8.58
CA ARG A 288 -12.39 -17.40 -9.97
C ARG A 288 -13.88 -17.32 -10.35
N HIS A 289 -14.15 -16.61 -11.44
CA HIS A 289 -15.47 -16.50 -12.08
C HIS A 289 -16.53 -15.80 -11.21
N LEU A 290 -16.10 -14.69 -10.60
CA LEU A 290 -16.93 -13.84 -9.77
C LEU A 290 -17.49 -12.65 -10.55
N SER A 291 -18.74 -12.30 -10.28
CA SER A 291 -19.30 -11.00 -10.62
C SER A 291 -18.70 -9.92 -9.73
N PHE A 292 -18.83 -8.65 -10.14
CA PHE A 292 -18.52 -7.53 -9.27
C PHE A 292 -19.41 -7.55 -8.02
N TYR A 293 -20.69 -7.93 -8.17
CA TYR A 293 -21.64 -8.02 -7.06
C TYR A 293 -21.22 -9.04 -6.01
N GLU A 294 -20.79 -10.22 -6.43
CA GLU A 294 -20.20 -11.25 -5.56
C GLU A 294 -18.95 -10.72 -4.86
N ALA A 295 -18.05 -10.07 -5.59
CA ALA A 295 -16.82 -9.54 -5.03
C ALA A 295 -17.06 -8.44 -3.99
N ASP A 296 -18.00 -7.53 -4.23
CA ASP A 296 -18.41 -6.49 -3.29
C ASP A 296 -19.12 -7.08 -2.06
N ALA A 297 -20.02 -8.05 -2.25
CA ALA A 297 -20.74 -8.71 -1.17
C ALA A 297 -19.79 -9.47 -0.22
N TYR A 298 -18.85 -10.22 -0.80
CA TYR A 298 -17.80 -10.88 -0.03
C TYR A 298 -16.94 -9.87 0.74
N ALA A 299 -16.52 -8.78 0.07
CA ALA A 299 -15.71 -7.76 0.73
C ALA A 299 -16.45 -7.16 1.94
N ARG A 300 -17.75 -6.85 1.79
CA ARG A 300 -18.61 -6.37 2.88
C ARG A 300 -18.75 -7.39 4.01
N TRP A 301 -18.99 -8.66 3.68
CA TRP A 301 -19.07 -9.75 4.66
C TRP A 301 -17.80 -9.88 5.49
N SER A 302 -16.63 -9.77 4.85
CA SER A 302 -15.33 -9.84 5.53
C SER A 302 -14.98 -8.59 6.36
N GLY A 303 -15.84 -7.57 6.39
CA GLY A 303 -15.60 -6.29 7.06
C GLY A 303 -14.61 -5.38 6.32
N LYS A 304 -14.43 -5.60 5.02
CA LYS A 304 -13.45 -4.91 4.16
C LYS A 304 -14.16 -4.28 2.95
N ARG A 305 -13.40 -3.85 1.95
CA ARG A 305 -13.92 -3.33 0.68
C ARG A 305 -13.04 -3.73 -0.50
N LEU A 306 -13.51 -3.47 -1.71
CA LEU A 306 -12.66 -3.54 -2.91
C LEU A 306 -11.75 -2.29 -2.97
N PRO A 307 -10.50 -2.41 -3.46
CA PRO A 307 -9.66 -1.26 -3.76
C PRO A 307 -10.25 -0.46 -4.92
N THR A 308 -10.05 0.85 -4.94
CA THR A 308 -10.19 1.62 -6.19
C THR A 308 -9.09 1.23 -7.18
N GLU A 309 -9.28 1.50 -8.47
CA GLU A 309 -8.23 1.23 -9.47
C GLU A 309 -6.95 2.03 -9.20
N ALA A 310 -7.08 3.23 -8.62
CA ALA A 310 -5.96 4.10 -8.27
C ALA A 310 -5.15 3.54 -7.09
N GLU A 311 -5.83 3.04 -6.05
CA GLU A 311 -5.17 2.36 -4.92
C GLU A 311 -4.44 1.10 -5.37
N TRP A 312 -5.06 0.30 -6.25
CA TRP A 312 -4.44 -0.89 -6.81
C TRP A 312 -3.19 -0.53 -7.61
N GLU A 313 -3.31 0.44 -8.54
CA GLU A 313 -2.20 0.85 -9.39
C GLU A 313 -1.04 1.42 -8.57
N HIS A 314 -1.32 2.32 -7.64
CA HIS A 314 -0.31 2.89 -6.75
C HIS A 314 0.38 1.80 -5.93
N ALA A 315 -0.38 0.86 -5.35
CA ALA A 315 0.17 -0.20 -4.51
C ALA A 315 1.13 -1.09 -5.31
N VAL A 316 0.69 -1.55 -6.48
CA VAL A 316 1.48 -2.44 -7.34
C VAL A 316 2.68 -1.73 -7.96
N ARG A 317 2.56 -0.42 -8.27
CA ARG A 317 3.69 0.38 -8.78
C ARG A 317 4.76 0.60 -7.70
N CYS A 318 4.35 0.88 -6.45
CA CYS A 318 5.27 1.23 -5.38
C CYS A 318 5.91 0.02 -4.69
N ARG A 319 5.16 -1.06 -4.48
CA ARG A 319 5.59 -2.23 -3.70
C ARG A 319 5.19 -3.56 -4.39
N PRO A 320 5.60 -3.80 -5.65
CA PRO A 320 5.19 -5.00 -6.39
C PRO A 320 5.58 -6.31 -5.70
N GLU A 321 6.68 -6.31 -4.93
CA GLU A 321 7.20 -7.47 -4.22
C GLU A 321 6.33 -7.92 -3.04
N ALA A 322 5.44 -7.04 -2.56
CA ALA A 322 4.55 -7.34 -1.44
C ALA A 322 3.40 -8.29 -1.83
N PHE A 323 3.06 -8.36 -3.11
CA PHE A 323 1.84 -9.02 -3.56
C PHE A 323 2.15 -10.36 -4.24
N SER A 324 1.48 -11.43 -3.81
CA SER A 324 1.40 -12.66 -4.61
C SER A 324 0.37 -12.48 -5.70
N ASN A 325 0.62 -13.01 -6.90
CA ASN A 325 -0.35 -13.03 -8.00
C ASN A 325 -0.98 -11.63 -8.26
N ALA A 326 -0.17 -10.56 -8.13
CA ALA A 326 -0.59 -9.23 -8.56
C ALA A 326 -0.92 -9.23 -10.06
N PHE A 327 -0.19 -10.06 -10.82
CA PHE A 327 -0.52 -10.39 -12.20
C PHE A 327 -0.57 -11.88 -12.51
N GLY A 328 -1.27 -12.21 -13.61
CA GLY A 328 -1.15 -13.52 -14.24
C GLY A 328 -1.94 -14.65 -13.59
N GLU A 329 -3.00 -14.32 -12.85
CA GLU A 329 -3.85 -15.31 -12.17
C GLU A 329 -5.33 -15.03 -12.41
N VAL A 330 -5.85 -13.90 -11.92
CA VAL A 330 -7.22 -13.43 -12.19
C VAL A 330 -7.25 -11.92 -12.36
N TRP A 331 -8.18 -11.44 -13.18
CA TRP A 331 -8.56 -10.03 -13.18
C TRP A 331 -9.23 -9.68 -11.84
N GLN A 332 -8.71 -8.66 -11.16
CA GLN A 332 -9.14 -8.27 -9.83
C GLN A 332 -10.16 -7.14 -9.92
N TRP A 333 -11.40 -7.39 -9.47
CA TRP A 333 -12.42 -6.36 -9.40
C TRP A 333 -11.97 -5.18 -8.52
N THR A 334 -12.23 -3.97 -9.00
CA THR A 334 -12.01 -2.72 -8.26
C THR A 334 -13.35 -2.01 -7.99
N ALA A 335 -13.37 -1.11 -7.02
CA ALA A 335 -14.50 -0.24 -6.72
C ALA A 335 -14.69 0.90 -7.75
N SER A 336 -13.88 0.96 -8.81
CA SER A 336 -13.89 2.05 -9.78
C SER A 336 -14.75 1.72 -10.98
N ALA A 337 -15.68 2.63 -11.31
CA ALA A 337 -16.40 2.58 -12.58
C ALA A 337 -15.43 2.81 -13.75
N TYR A 338 -15.68 2.15 -14.88
CA TYR A 338 -14.94 2.39 -16.11
C TYR A 338 -15.37 3.72 -16.74
N ALA A 339 -14.70 4.78 -16.30
CA ALA A 339 -14.90 6.15 -16.74
C ALA A 339 -13.63 6.70 -17.45
N PRO A 340 -13.76 7.72 -18.31
CA PRO A 340 -12.59 8.38 -18.91
C PRO A 340 -11.72 9.01 -17.82
N TYR A 341 -10.40 8.86 -17.96
CA TYR A 341 -9.47 9.65 -17.17
C TYR A 341 -9.59 11.15 -17.51
N PRO A 342 -9.27 12.07 -16.58
CA PRO A 342 -9.26 13.50 -16.86
C PRO A 342 -8.38 13.83 -18.07
N GLY A 343 -8.98 14.43 -19.11
CA GLY A 343 -8.28 14.77 -20.34
C GLY A 343 -8.20 13.62 -21.36
N PHE A 344 -8.85 12.48 -21.13
CA PHE A 344 -8.97 11.40 -22.11
C PHE A 344 -9.51 11.94 -23.44
N GLN A 345 -8.87 11.51 -24.52
CA GLN A 345 -9.33 11.68 -25.89
C GLN A 345 -9.26 10.32 -26.58
N PRO A 346 -10.34 9.89 -27.28
CA PRO A 346 -10.29 8.65 -28.02
C PRO A 346 -9.23 8.74 -29.12
N THR A 347 -8.65 7.58 -29.45
CA THR A 347 -7.75 7.47 -30.60
C THR A 347 -8.42 8.03 -31.87
N GLU A 348 -7.70 8.77 -32.70
CA GLU A 348 -8.28 9.32 -33.93
C GLU A 348 -8.54 8.25 -35.01
N GLY A 349 -9.52 8.54 -35.88
CA GLY A 349 -9.83 7.73 -37.05
C GLY A 349 -10.62 6.46 -36.72
N THR A 350 -10.41 5.41 -37.50
CA THR A 350 -11.18 4.15 -37.42
C THR A 350 -11.09 3.44 -36.06
N ALA A 351 -10.04 3.71 -35.27
CA ALA A 351 -9.87 3.16 -33.92
C ALA A 351 -10.59 3.96 -32.81
N SER A 352 -11.29 5.06 -33.12
CA SER A 352 -11.95 5.91 -32.10
C SER A 352 -13.03 5.19 -31.29
N GLU A 353 -13.59 4.12 -31.85
CA GLU A 353 -14.63 3.32 -31.22
C GLU A 353 -14.09 2.20 -30.32
N TYR A 354 -12.77 2.04 -30.19
CA TYR A 354 -12.16 0.90 -29.50
C TYR A 354 -12.55 0.86 -28.01
N ASN A 355 -12.42 1.99 -27.30
CA ASN A 355 -12.62 2.03 -25.85
C ASN A 355 -13.66 3.07 -25.40
N GLY A 356 -13.59 4.31 -25.90
CA GLY A 356 -14.31 5.44 -25.33
C GLY A 356 -15.83 5.27 -25.24
N LYS A 357 -16.46 4.61 -26.22
CA LYS A 357 -17.91 4.39 -26.24
C LYS A 357 -18.41 3.39 -25.19
N PHE A 358 -17.51 2.65 -24.54
CA PHE A 358 -17.83 1.65 -23.53
C PHE A 358 -17.70 2.19 -22.10
N MET A 359 -17.34 3.46 -21.92
CA MET A 359 -17.10 4.10 -20.61
C MET A 359 -18.40 4.48 -19.87
N ALA A 360 -19.30 3.51 -19.72
CA ALA A 360 -20.53 3.61 -18.92
C ALA A 360 -20.98 2.21 -18.45
N ASN A 361 -21.55 2.13 -17.26
CA ASN A 361 -22.17 0.93 -16.66
C ASN A 361 -21.25 -0.29 -16.47
N GLN A 362 -19.94 -0.12 -16.59
CA GLN A 362 -18.95 -1.18 -16.41
C GLN A 362 -17.99 -0.82 -15.27
N MET A 363 -17.38 -1.83 -14.67
CA MET A 363 -16.41 -1.68 -13.57
C MET A 363 -15.02 -2.09 -14.04
N VAL A 364 -13.99 -1.43 -13.49
CA VAL A 364 -12.60 -1.68 -13.84
C VAL A 364 -12.06 -2.91 -13.11
N LEU A 365 -11.28 -3.72 -13.83
CA LEU A 365 -10.47 -4.79 -13.28
C LEU A 365 -9.00 -4.62 -13.62
N ARG A 366 -8.12 -5.06 -12.72
CA ARG A 366 -6.66 -4.94 -12.83
C ARG A 366 -5.96 -6.28 -12.70
N GLY A 367 -4.67 -6.32 -13.04
CA GLY A 367 -3.79 -7.46 -12.74
C GLY A 367 -3.66 -8.53 -13.83
N SER A 368 -4.58 -8.70 -14.79
CA SER A 368 -4.50 -9.79 -15.77
C SER A 368 -4.74 -11.20 -15.18
N SER A 369 -5.16 -12.12 -16.04
CA SER A 369 -5.40 -13.52 -15.67
C SER A 369 -4.26 -14.45 -16.12
N PHE A 370 -4.33 -15.73 -15.75
CA PHE A 370 -3.42 -16.76 -16.25
C PHE A 370 -3.49 -16.95 -17.77
N ALA A 371 -4.62 -16.54 -18.38
CA ALA A 371 -4.89 -16.63 -19.81
C ALA A 371 -4.42 -15.38 -20.59
N THR A 372 -4.03 -14.30 -19.90
CA THR A 372 -3.51 -13.10 -20.55
C THR A 372 -2.11 -13.38 -21.11
N SER A 373 -1.88 -13.07 -22.39
CA SER A 373 -0.61 -13.31 -23.08
C SER A 373 0.58 -12.58 -22.42
N GLU A 374 1.76 -13.20 -22.46
CA GLU A 374 2.99 -12.58 -21.95
C GLU A 374 3.30 -11.26 -22.69
N GLY A 375 3.70 -10.23 -21.93
CA GLY A 375 3.94 -8.89 -22.46
C GLY A 375 2.67 -8.04 -22.71
N HIS A 376 1.47 -8.61 -22.53
CA HIS A 376 0.23 -7.86 -22.69
C HIS A 376 -0.19 -7.06 -21.44
N ALA A 377 0.15 -7.55 -20.25
CA ALA A 377 -0.22 -6.88 -19.00
C ALA A 377 0.63 -5.63 -18.73
N ARG A 378 0.02 -4.61 -18.13
CA ARG A 378 0.68 -3.38 -17.66
C ARG A 378 0.09 -2.97 -16.32
N VAL A 379 0.86 -2.23 -15.53
CA VAL A 379 0.37 -1.64 -14.27
C VAL A 379 -0.74 -0.64 -14.51
N SER A 380 -0.76 0.05 -15.66
CA SER A 380 -1.83 0.98 -16.08
C SER A 380 -3.00 0.30 -16.80
N TYR A 381 -2.93 -1.01 -17.09
CA TYR A 381 -3.95 -1.69 -17.89
C TYR A 381 -5.31 -1.64 -17.20
N ARG A 382 -6.36 -1.22 -17.93
CA ARG A 382 -7.74 -1.17 -17.45
C ARG A 382 -8.60 -2.15 -18.24
N ASN A 383 -8.86 -3.33 -17.67
CA ASN A 383 -9.90 -4.20 -18.20
C ASN A 383 -11.26 -3.76 -17.65
N PHE A 384 -12.34 -4.09 -18.33
CA PHE A 384 -13.67 -3.65 -17.94
C PHE A 384 -14.74 -4.66 -18.36
N PHE A 385 -15.69 -4.90 -17.46
CA PHE A 385 -16.85 -5.75 -17.70
C PHE A 385 -18.07 -5.18 -16.96
N TYR A 386 -19.28 -5.60 -17.37
CA TYR A 386 -20.50 -5.27 -16.65
C TYR A 386 -20.53 -5.98 -15.28
N PRO A 387 -21.11 -5.35 -14.25
CA PRO A 387 -21.06 -5.87 -12.88
C PRO A 387 -21.57 -7.30 -12.67
N HIS A 388 -22.54 -7.75 -13.47
CA HIS A 388 -23.16 -9.07 -13.36
C HIS A 388 -22.39 -10.19 -14.10
N GLN A 389 -21.39 -9.85 -14.90
CA GLN A 389 -20.71 -10.81 -15.77
C GLN A 389 -19.69 -11.66 -14.99
N ARG A 390 -19.76 -12.98 -15.18
CA ARG A 390 -19.04 -13.98 -14.35
C ARG A 390 -18.13 -14.93 -15.15
N TRP A 391 -18.31 -15.04 -16.47
CA TRP A 391 -17.57 -16.04 -17.27
C TRP A 391 -16.09 -15.71 -17.42
N ALA A 392 -15.73 -14.43 -17.32
CA ALA A 392 -14.34 -14.01 -17.33
C ALA A 392 -13.54 -14.58 -16.14
N PHE A 393 -12.22 -14.68 -16.29
CA PHE A 393 -11.30 -15.13 -15.24
C PHE A 393 -11.11 -14.03 -14.17
N THR A 394 -12.16 -13.78 -13.39
CA THR A 394 -12.25 -12.69 -12.44
C THR A 394 -12.21 -13.19 -11.01
N GLY A 395 -11.52 -12.44 -10.16
CA GLY A 395 -11.45 -12.66 -8.72
C GLY A 395 -11.37 -11.31 -8.00
N LEU A 396 -10.82 -11.31 -6.78
CA LEU A 396 -10.71 -10.10 -5.98
C LEU A 396 -9.49 -10.12 -5.07
N ARG A 397 -9.07 -8.90 -4.73
CA ARG A 397 -8.12 -8.60 -3.67
C ARG A 397 -8.79 -7.61 -2.73
N LEU A 398 -8.68 -7.86 -1.43
CA LEU A 398 -9.34 -7.02 -0.44
C LEU A 398 -8.48 -5.79 -0.15
N ASN A 399 -9.15 -4.66 -0.01
CA ASN A 399 -8.64 -3.47 0.61
C ASN A 399 -9.26 -3.39 2.01
N GLU A 400 -8.42 -3.39 3.02
CA GLU A 400 -8.82 -2.96 4.34
C GLU A 400 -8.69 -1.45 4.35
N ALA A 401 -9.77 -0.75 4.70
CA ALA A 401 -9.60 0.59 5.20
C ALA A 401 -8.52 0.47 6.29
N ALA A 402 -7.34 1.07 6.07
CA ALA A 402 -6.45 1.33 7.17
C ALA A 402 -7.37 1.98 8.22
N PRO A 403 -7.43 1.49 9.48
CA PRO A 403 -8.25 2.11 10.51
C PRO A 403 -8.06 3.60 10.31
N ALA A 404 -9.16 4.30 10.01
CA ALA A 404 -9.12 5.74 9.78
C ALA A 404 -8.17 6.26 10.86
N PRO A 405 -7.02 6.88 10.51
CA PRO A 405 -6.07 7.32 11.53
C PRO A 405 -6.93 8.05 12.51
N LEU A 406 -7.07 7.48 13.73
CA LEU A 406 -8.14 7.76 14.70
C LEU A 406 -8.56 9.19 14.46
N VAL A 407 -9.72 9.42 13.81
CA VAL A 407 -10.04 10.75 13.26
C VAL A 407 -9.63 11.72 14.34
N ARG A 408 -8.58 12.47 13.99
CA ARG A 408 -7.70 13.10 14.95
C ARG A 408 -8.58 13.75 16.02
N ALA A 409 -8.09 13.81 17.25
CA ALA A 409 -8.33 15.00 18.05
C ALA A 409 -7.65 16.20 17.34
N THR A 410 -8.14 16.49 16.13
CA THR A 410 -7.80 17.47 15.12
C THR A 410 -6.31 17.65 14.84
N ASP A 411 -5.85 17.31 13.62
CA ASP A 411 -4.62 17.91 13.06
C ASP A 411 -4.68 19.44 13.17
N GLN A 412 -5.89 19.98 13.01
CA GLN A 412 -6.17 21.40 13.22
C GLN A 412 -5.93 21.83 14.66
N GLY A 413 -6.16 21.00 15.67
CA GLY A 413 -6.00 21.33 17.09
C GLY A 413 -4.57 21.16 17.57
N GLU A 414 -3.84 20.15 17.10
CA GLU A 414 -2.40 20.04 17.34
C GLU A 414 -1.62 21.11 16.58
N THR A 415 -1.89 21.29 15.29
CA THR A 415 -1.33 22.41 14.51
C THR A 415 -1.72 23.76 15.13
N ALA A 416 -2.94 23.92 15.67
CA ALA A 416 -3.31 25.13 16.40
C ALA A 416 -2.58 25.27 17.74
N ARG A 417 -2.34 24.18 18.48
CA ARG A 417 -1.51 24.19 19.70
C ARG A 417 -0.07 24.56 19.37
N PHE A 418 0.51 23.93 18.35
CA PHE A 418 1.85 24.25 17.87
C PHE A 418 1.95 25.71 17.45
N ARG A 419 1.00 26.20 16.65
CA ARG A 419 0.90 27.61 16.26
C ARG A 419 0.87 28.53 17.48
N ARG A 420 -0.02 28.27 18.45
CA ARG A 420 -0.15 29.09 19.66
C ARG A 420 1.13 29.08 20.48
N ASP A 421 1.70 27.91 20.75
CA ASP A 421 2.88 27.75 21.59
C ASP A 421 4.10 28.40 20.94
N LEU A 422 4.28 28.23 19.62
CA LEU A 422 5.37 28.83 18.88
C LEU A 422 5.23 30.36 18.81
N ILE A 423 4.04 30.90 18.54
CA ILE A 423 3.80 32.35 18.59
C ILE A 423 4.08 32.90 19.99
N ALA A 424 3.57 32.25 21.03
CA ALA A 424 3.77 32.68 22.42
C ALA A 424 5.26 32.67 22.79
N GLY A 425 5.99 31.61 22.44
CA GLY A 425 7.41 31.46 22.74
C GLY A 425 8.29 32.45 21.98
N LEU A 426 8.03 32.68 20.69
CA LEU A 426 8.79 33.62 19.86
C LEU A 426 8.46 35.10 20.12
N SER A 427 7.33 35.37 20.78
CA SER A 427 6.95 36.72 21.24
C SER A 427 7.64 37.13 22.55
N ARG A 428 8.37 36.23 23.21
CA ARG A 428 9.13 36.51 24.44
C ARG A 428 10.54 37.05 24.12
N SER A 429 11.17 37.60 25.16
CA SER A 429 12.59 37.96 25.17
C SER A 429 13.19 37.43 26.48
N PRO A 430 14.04 36.39 26.47
CA PRO A 430 14.52 35.64 25.29
C PRO A 430 13.41 34.81 24.63
N LYS A 431 13.58 34.51 23.33
CA LYS A 431 12.67 33.64 22.57
C LYS A 431 12.85 32.19 22.98
N VAL A 432 11.75 31.46 23.08
CA VAL A 432 11.76 30.04 23.46
C VAL A 432 10.88 29.21 22.53
N ALA A 433 11.18 27.94 22.38
CA ALA A 433 10.30 26.95 21.77
C ALA A 433 10.30 25.68 22.61
N SER A 434 9.15 25.00 22.69
CA SER A 434 9.06 23.77 23.48
C SER A 434 9.64 22.59 22.69
N PRO A 435 10.51 21.77 23.30
CA PRO A 435 11.13 20.62 22.64
C PRO A 435 10.12 19.52 22.29
N LYS A 436 8.92 19.51 22.89
CA LYS A 436 7.85 18.57 22.52
C LYS A 436 7.46 18.67 21.03
N TRP A 437 7.71 19.83 20.40
CA TRP A 437 7.44 20.05 18.98
C TRP A 437 8.54 19.53 18.04
N PHE A 438 9.65 19.01 18.58
CA PHE A 438 10.71 18.38 17.79
C PHE A 438 10.27 17.06 17.16
N TYR A 439 9.36 16.33 17.81
CA TYR A 439 9.05 14.94 17.49
C TYR A 439 7.92 14.81 16.45
N ASP A 440 8.14 15.34 15.24
CA ASP A 440 7.45 14.81 14.06
C ASP A 440 8.19 13.56 13.53
N ALA A 441 7.75 13.00 12.39
CA ALA A 441 8.37 11.80 11.83
C ALA A 441 9.88 11.98 11.57
N GLU A 442 10.26 13.10 10.95
CA GLU A 442 11.67 13.39 10.66
C GLU A 442 12.47 13.67 11.94
N GLY A 443 11.91 14.41 12.89
CA GLY A 443 12.56 14.66 14.17
C GLY A 443 12.79 13.37 14.96
N SER A 444 11.85 12.44 14.93
CA SER A 444 12.00 11.12 15.55
C SER A 444 13.14 10.32 14.90
N HIS A 445 13.23 10.34 13.57
CA HIS A 445 14.31 9.70 12.83
C HIS A 445 15.68 10.34 13.11
N LEU A 446 15.76 11.67 13.14
CA LEU A 446 16.99 12.40 13.48
C LEU A 446 17.44 12.12 14.91
N PHE A 447 16.52 12.07 15.87
CA PHE A 447 16.85 11.70 17.25
C PHE A 447 17.39 10.27 17.33
N GLU A 448 16.79 9.32 16.61
CA GLU A 448 17.30 7.95 16.52
C GLU A 448 18.73 7.91 15.94
N ALA A 449 19.01 8.73 14.92
CA ALA A 449 20.37 8.89 14.40
C ALA A 449 21.33 9.47 15.45
N ILE A 450 20.91 10.46 16.25
CA ILE A 450 21.71 11.00 17.37
C ILE A 450 22.09 9.88 18.34
N THR A 451 21.16 8.99 18.70
CA THR A 451 21.44 7.91 19.65
C THR A 451 22.52 6.92 19.20
N ARG A 452 22.85 6.89 17.91
CA ARG A 452 23.88 6.04 17.32
C ARG A 452 25.24 6.75 17.18
N LEU A 453 25.31 8.05 17.42
CA LEU A 453 26.55 8.81 17.28
C LEU A 453 27.59 8.37 18.32
N PRO A 454 28.89 8.36 17.96
CA PRO A 454 29.97 8.09 18.91
C PRO A 454 29.94 9.02 20.14
N GLU A 455 29.67 10.30 19.90
CA GLU A 455 29.64 11.37 20.91
C GLU A 455 28.43 11.25 21.86
N TYR A 456 27.29 10.72 21.38
CA TYR A 456 26.08 10.54 22.20
C TYR A 456 26.15 9.27 23.05
N TYR A 457 26.95 9.33 24.10
CA TYR A 457 27.11 8.23 25.07
C TYR A 457 25.86 7.80 25.85
N PRO A 458 24.85 8.66 26.17
CA PRO A 458 23.82 8.32 27.16
C PRO A 458 23.08 7.03 26.84
N THR A 459 22.64 6.84 25.59
CA THR A 459 21.89 5.66 25.17
C THR A 459 22.71 4.38 25.35
N ARG A 460 23.98 4.38 24.94
CA ARG A 460 24.84 3.19 25.02
C ARG A 460 25.17 2.83 26.46
N GLN A 461 25.52 3.82 27.28
CA GLN A 461 25.88 3.61 28.69
C GLN A 461 24.67 3.13 29.50
N GLU A 462 23.51 3.72 29.28
CA GLU A 462 22.28 3.31 29.96
C GLU A 462 21.86 1.91 29.54
N ALA A 463 21.91 1.56 28.25
CA ALA A 463 21.59 0.22 27.79
C ALA A 463 22.55 -0.84 28.36
N ALA A 464 23.84 -0.54 28.48
CA ALA A 464 24.81 -1.45 29.11
C ALA A 464 24.53 -1.61 30.61
N LEU A 465 24.22 -0.51 31.31
CA LEU A 465 23.85 -0.51 32.72
C LEU A 465 22.54 -1.29 32.96
N LEU A 466 21.52 -1.05 32.13
CA LEU A 466 20.22 -1.70 32.22
C LEU A 466 20.35 -3.22 32.06
N ARG A 467 21.15 -3.72 31.12
CA ARG A 467 21.42 -5.17 30.96
C ARG A 467 22.06 -5.79 32.21
N ARG A 468 22.86 -5.02 32.96
CA ARG A 468 23.49 -5.48 34.20
C ARG A 468 22.49 -5.58 35.34
N VAL A 469 21.59 -4.61 35.48
CA VAL A 469 20.73 -4.46 36.67
C VAL A 469 19.33 -5.05 36.49
N ALA A 470 18.81 -5.12 35.25
CA ALA A 470 17.45 -5.56 34.97
C ALA A 470 17.11 -6.96 35.52
N PRO A 471 17.98 -7.99 35.45
CA PRO A 471 17.67 -9.30 36.02
C PRO A 471 17.42 -9.29 37.54
N GLU A 472 18.19 -8.50 38.29
CA GLU A 472 18.01 -8.36 39.75
C GLU A 472 16.72 -7.58 40.06
N TRP A 473 16.46 -6.51 39.32
CA TRP A 473 15.33 -5.62 39.59
C TRP A 473 13.99 -6.23 39.17
N ALA A 474 13.97 -6.96 38.05
CA ALA A 474 12.81 -7.69 37.55
C ALA A 474 12.29 -8.71 38.58
N ALA A 475 13.18 -9.34 39.36
CA ALA A 475 12.79 -10.26 40.44
C ALA A 475 11.92 -9.59 41.53
N ARG A 476 11.84 -8.25 41.57
CA ARG A 476 11.02 -7.48 42.50
C ARG A 476 9.67 -7.04 41.93
N PHE A 477 9.41 -7.29 40.64
CA PHE A 477 8.16 -6.86 39.99
C PHE A 477 6.96 -7.65 40.51
N GLY A 478 7.15 -8.96 40.73
CA GLY A 478 6.08 -9.87 41.12
C GLY A 478 5.26 -10.34 39.92
N PRO A 479 4.43 -11.38 40.12
CA PRO A 479 3.71 -12.04 39.02
C PRO A 479 2.69 -11.11 38.37
N GLU A 480 2.51 -11.25 37.04
CA GLU A 480 1.52 -10.50 36.25
C GLU A 480 1.69 -8.97 36.35
N ALA A 481 2.90 -8.49 36.68
CA ALA A 481 3.18 -7.07 36.76
C ALA A 481 2.98 -6.38 35.40
N ALA A 482 2.67 -5.08 35.46
CA ALA A 482 2.47 -4.24 34.28
C ALA A 482 3.59 -3.21 34.17
N LEU A 483 4.32 -3.22 33.06
CA LEU A 483 5.37 -2.23 32.76
C LEU A 483 4.73 -1.02 32.05
N VAL A 484 4.86 0.17 32.63
CA VAL A 484 4.33 1.43 32.07
C VAL A 484 5.50 2.31 31.67
N GLU A 485 5.71 2.53 30.38
CA GLU A 485 6.82 3.31 29.87
C GLU A 485 6.38 4.73 29.48
N PHE A 486 7.01 5.73 30.08
CA PHE A 486 6.73 7.14 29.80
C PHE A 486 7.69 7.64 28.71
N GLY A 487 7.19 8.05 27.55
CA GLY A 487 8.03 8.47 26.41
C GLY A 487 8.78 7.30 25.77
N SER A 488 8.05 6.31 25.23
CA SER A 488 8.61 5.03 24.79
C SER A 488 9.54 5.08 23.58
N GLY A 489 9.41 6.08 22.70
CA GLY A 489 10.23 6.22 21.50
C GLY A 489 10.32 4.92 20.68
N ALA A 490 11.54 4.48 20.34
CA ALA A 490 11.80 3.26 19.57
C ALA A 490 11.72 1.94 20.38
N SER A 491 11.59 2.02 21.72
CA SER A 491 11.49 0.89 22.67
C SER A 491 12.64 -0.13 22.69
N GLU A 492 13.84 0.23 22.20
CA GLU A 492 14.99 -0.69 22.22
C GLU A 492 15.43 -1.06 23.63
N LYS A 493 15.43 -0.09 24.55
CA LYS A 493 15.81 -0.30 25.97
C LYS A 493 14.73 -1.08 26.72
N THR A 494 13.48 -0.92 26.33
CA THR A 494 12.33 -1.65 26.89
C THR A 494 12.53 -3.14 26.76
N ARG A 495 13.02 -3.61 25.61
CA ARG A 495 13.29 -5.04 25.36
C ARG A 495 14.23 -5.64 26.40
N ILE A 496 15.21 -4.89 26.88
CA ILE A 496 16.12 -5.36 27.95
C ILE A 496 15.36 -5.68 29.24
N VAL A 497 14.35 -4.86 29.58
CA VAL A 497 13.49 -5.10 30.76
C VAL A 497 12.52 -6.25 30.51
N LEU A 498 11.90 -6.31 29.32
CA LEU A 498 10.98 -7.37 28.94
C LEU A 498 11.67 -8.75 28.92
N ASP A 499 12.89 -8.81 28.38
CA ASP A 499 13.70 -10.04 28.36
C ASP A 499 14.09 -10.50 29.78
N ALA A 500 14.28 -9.55 30.70
CA ALA A 500 14.60 -9.84 32.10
C ALA A 500 13.35 -10.22 32.95
N ALA A 501 12.15 -9.88 32.48
CA ALA A 501 10.88 -10.08 33.18
C ALA A 501 9.84 -10.79 32.28
N PRO A 502 10.06 -12.06 31.92
CA PRO A 502 9.19 -12.79 30.99
C PRO A 502 7.79 -13.09 31.53
N ASP A 503 7.55 -12.87 32.83
CA ASP A 503 6.28 -13.06 33.54
C ASP A 503 5.42 -11.78 33.65
N LEU A 504 5.82 -10.70 32.96
CA LEU A 504 5.00 -9.49 32.82
C LEU A 504 3.66 -9.80 32.15
N GLY A 505 2.58 -9.36 32.78
CA GLY A 505 1.22 -9.54 32.25
C GLY A 505 0.83 -8.49 31.22
N ALA A 506 1.42 -7.29 31.30
CA ALA A 506 1.14 -6.19 30.39
C ALA A 506 2.32 -5.22 30.20
N TYR A 507 2.34 -4.57 29.04
CA TYR A 507 3.20 -3.45 28.72
C TYR A 507 2.37 -2.29 28.17
N VAL A 508 2.58 -1.09 28.72
CA VAL A 508 1.85 0.13 28.39
C VAL A 508 2.86 1.18 27.92
N PRO A 509 3.18 1.23 26.61
CA PRO A 509 4.00 2.29 26.07
C PRO A 509 3.20 3.59 25.95
N ILE A 510 3.78 4.70 26.38
CA ILE A 510 3.19 6.04 26.29
C ILE A 510 4.10 6.91 25.44
N ASP A 511 3.55 7.52 24.39
CA ASP A 511 4.30 8.49 23.58
C ASP A 511 3.39 9.60 23.06
N ILE A 512 3.97 10.77 22.79
CA ILE A 512 3.28 11.88 22.15
C ILE A 512 3.15 11.64 20.64
N SER A 513 4.10 10.92 20.03
CA SER A 513 4.08 10.52 18.63
C SER A 513 3.32 9.21 18.47
N ALA A 514 2.11 9.29 17.91
CA ALA A 514 1.31 8.11 17.59
C ALA A 514 2.02 7.17 16.61
N ASP A 515 2.72 7.72 15.60
CA ASP A 515 3.42 6.93 14.59
C ASP A 515 4.59 6.13 15.21
N ALA A 516 5.40 6.77 16.06
CA ALA A 516 6.47 6.08 16.78
C ALA A 516 5.91 5.01 17.73
N LEU A 517 4.83 5.35 18.44
CA LEU A 517 4.16 4.46 19.39
C LEU A 517 3.59 3.21 18.71
N ASP A 518 2.84 3.37 17.62
CA ASP A 518 2.22 2.26 16.90
C ASP A 518 3.26 1.33 16.27
N SER A 519 4.36 1.90 15.79
CA SER A 519 5.49 1.17 15.22
C SER A 519 6.21 0.37 16.31
N ALA A 520 6.50 0.98 17.45
CA ALA A 520 7.13 0.33 18.59
C ALA A 520 6.23 -0.74 19.23
N ALA A 521 4.97 -0.44 19.47
CA ALA A 521 3.99 -1.36 20.06
C ALA A 521 3.81 -2.63 19.21
N ARG A 522 3.74 -2.50 17.87
CA ARG A 522 3.68 -3.65 16.96
C ARG A 522 4.93 -4.53 17.06
N ARG A 523 6.13 -3.95 16.99
CA ARG A 523 7.39 -4.71 17.12
C ARG A 523 7.48 -5.46 18.44
N ILE A 524 7.01 -4.85 19.53
CA ILE A 524 6.97 -5.51 20.86
C ILE A 524 5.91 -6.61 20.89
N ALA A 525 4.70 -6.37 20.40
CA ALA A 525 3.65 -7.40 20.37
C ALA A 525 4.04 -8.63 19.54
N GLU A 526 4.73 -8.43 18.41
CA GLU A 526 5.28 -9.51 17.58
C GLU A 526 6.40 -10.29 18.28
N ALA A 527 7.30 -9.58 18.97
CA ALA A 527 8.43 -10.21 19.66
C ALA A 527 8.02 -10.93 20.97
N TYR A 528 6.94 -10.50 21.61
CA TYR A 528 6.45 -11.03 22.89
C TYR A 528 4.94 -11.38 22.81
N PRO A 529 4.53 -12.46 22.12
CA PRO A 529 3.11 -12.76 21.85
C PRO A 529 2.25 -13.02 23.09
N ALA A 530 2.86 -13.39 24.22
CA ALA A 530 2.18 -13.61 25.49
C ALA A 530 1.94 -12.32 26.29
N LEU A 531 2.62 -11.23 25.94
CA LEU A 531 2.56 -9.94 26.64
C LEU A 531 1.43 -9.08 26.09
N LYS A 532 0.55 -8.59 26.97
CA LYS A 532 -0.52 -7.66 26.55
C LYS A 532 0.05 -6.26 26.34
N VAL A 533 0.20 -5.85 25.09
CA VAL A 533 0.66 -4.50 24.73
C VAL A 533 -0.52 -3.54 24.60
N ASN A 534 -0.57 -2.51 25.44
CA ASN A 534 -1.65 -1.53 25.53
C ASN A 534 -1.10 -0.11 25.31
N PRO A 535 -0.89 0.33 24.05
CA PRO A 535 -0.32 1.65 23.77
C PRO A 535 -1.27 2.78 24.19
N LEU A 536 -0.69 3.88 24.68
CA LEU A 536 -1.42 5.08 25.07
C LEU A 536 -0.76 6.32 24.46
N VAL A 537 -1.40 6.91 23.45
CA VAL A 537 -0.95 8.20 22.89
C VAL A 537 -1.27 9.31 23.89
N GLY A 538 -0.26 10.07 24.30
CA GLY A 538 -0.46 11.17 25.23
C GLY A 538 0.81 11.90 25.63
N ASP A 539 0.63 13.15 26.03
CA ASP A 539 1.65 13.90 26.76
C ASP A 539 1.78 13.30 28.16
N PHE A 540 2.93 12.70 28.46
CA PHE A 540 3.18 12.05 29.75
C PHE A 540 3.14 13.01 30.95
N LEU A 541 3.24 14.33 30.72
CA LEU A 541 3.07 15.34 31.76
C LEU A 541 1.60 15.57 32.15
N HIS A 542 0.66 15.15 31.30
CA HIS A 542 -0.77 15.42 31.44
C HIS A 542 -1.63 14.17 31.18
N LEU A 543 -1.20 13.02 31.69
CA LEU A 543 -1.94 11.76 31.59
C LEU A 543 -3.16 11.74 32.50
N GLY A 544 -4.31 11.29 31.97
CA GLY A 544 -5.54 11.10 32.73
C GLY A 544 -5.54 9.81 33.56
N ALA A 545 -5.71 8.67 32.89
CA ALA A 545 -5.74 7.36 33.52
C ALA A 545 -5.09 6.31 32.59
N LEU A 546 -4.54 5.25 33.18
CA LEU A 546 -4.03 4.11 32.41
C LEU A 546 -5.19 3.32 31.77
N PRO A 547 -4.95 2.62 30.65
CA PRO A 547 -5.97 1.81 29.99
C PRO A 547 -6.57 0.76 30.92
N ALA A 548 -7.86 0.46 30.75
CA ALA A 548 -8.48 -0.71 31.37
C ALA A 548 -7.87 -1.99 30.77
N GLY A 549 -7.75 -3.06 31.57
CA GLY A 549 -7.28 -4.37 31.08
C GLY A 549 -5.79 -4.67 31.27
N ILE A 550 -5.02 -3.77 31.90
CA ILE A 550 -3.58 -3.97 32.22
C ILE A 550 -3.30 -4.95 33.37
N GLY A 551 -4.33 -5.63 33.89
CA GLY A 551 -4.21 -6.56 35.02
C GLY A 551 -4.26 -5.89 36.40
N GLN A 552 -4.20 -6.72 37.45
CA GLN A 552 -4.18 -6.32 38.86
C GLN A 552 -2.79 -6.49 39.51
N GLY A 553 -1.79 -6.93 38.72
CA GLY A 553 -0.41 -7.05 39.20
C GLY A 553 0.20 -5.69 39.50
N ARG A 554 1.37 -5.72 40.14
CA ARG A 554 2.13 -4.51 40.49
C ARG A 554 2.45 -3.69 39.24
N ARG A 555 2.35 -2.36 39.32
CA ARG A 555 2.73 -1.47 38.23
C ARG A 555 4.17 -1.04 38.40
N VAL A 556 4.93 -1.12 37.31
CA VAL A 556 6.34 -0.72 37.24
C VAL A 556 6.45 0.41 36.24
N GLY A 557 6.72 1.62 36.71
CA GLY A 557 7.04 2.74 35.83
C GLY A 557 8.44 2.58 35.25
N PHE A 558 8.60 2.95 33.97
CA PHE A 558 9.87 2.98 33.29
C PHE A 558 10.00 4.31 32.58
N PHE A 559 11.00 5.10 32.98
CA PHE A 559 11.32 6.36 32.31
C PHE A 559 12.81 6.36 31.98
N PRO A 560 13.18 5.65 30.89
CA PRO A 560 14.57 5.53 30.51
C PRO A 560 15.06 6.78 29.78
N GLY A 561 16.37 6.90 29.72
CA GLY A 561 17.06 8.03 29.12
C GLY A 561 17.08 9.22 30.06
N SER A 562 17.83 10.23 29.65
CA SER A 562 17.94 11.49 30.39
C SER A 562 16.76 12.44 30.15
N THR A 563 15.59 11.92 29.75
CA THR A 563 14.40 12.70 29.36
C THR A 563 13.86 13.52 30.52
N ILE A 564 13.96 13.01 31.76
CA ILE A 564 13.65 13.78 32.97
C ILE A 564 14.47 15.07 33.06
N GLY A 565 15.67 15.08 32.48
CA GLY A 565 16.54 16.25 32.41
C GLY A 565 15.98 17.37 31.54
N ASN A 566 14.98 17.10 30.71
CA ASN A 566 14.35 18.11 29.87
C ASN A 566 13.34 18.98 30.63
N LEU A 567 12.96 18.58 31.85
CA LEU A 567 12.01 19.27 32.70
C LEU A 567 12.70 20.24 33.66
N GLU A 568 12.02 21.32 34.01
CA GLU A 568 12.39 22.13 35.16
C GLU A 568 12.22 21.34 36.47
N ARG A 569 12.89 21.75 37.55
CA ARG A 569 12.87 20.99 38.82
C ARG A 569 11.44 20.75 39.32
N ASP A 570 10.61 21.79 39.32
CA ASP A 570 9.23 21.69 39.79
C ASP A 570 8.37 20.82 38.85
N GLU A 571 8.64 20.85 37.54
CA GLU A 571 7.97 20.00 36.55
C GLU A 571 8.34 18.52 36.72
N ALA A 572 9.62 18.23 37.00
CA ALA A 572 10.09 16.89 37.29
C ALA A 572 9.46 16.33 38.58
N ILE A 573 9.35 17.15 39.64
CA ILE A 573 8.65 16.78 40.88
C ILE A 573 7.17 16.50 40.61
N ALA A 574 6.50 17.40 39.86
CA ALA A 574 5.09 17.24 39.51
C ALA A 574 4.84 15.97 38.68
N PHE A 575 5.71 15.69 37.69
CA PHE A 575 5.66 14.48 36.89
C PHE A 575 5.83 13.23 37.75
N LEU A 576 6.87 13.14 38.58
CA LEU A 576 7.09 11.97 39.43
C LEU A 576 5.95 11.78 40.45
N THR A 577 5.38 12.86 40.97
CA THR A 577 4.21 12.82 41.87
C THR A 577 2.98 12.25 41.13
N ALA A 578 2.73 12.72 39.90
CA ALA A 578 1.64 12.23 39.08
C ALA A 578 1.84 10.77 38.68
N ALA A 579 3.06 10.37 38.30
CA ALA A 579 3.41 8.99 38.01
C ALA A 579 3.17 8.07 39.22
N ARG A 580 3.50 8.52 40.44
CA ARG A 580 3.19 7.77 41.67
C ARG A 580 1.69 7.56 41.85
N GLY A 581 0.90 8.62 41.68
CA GLY A 581 -0.55 8.54 41.75
C GLY A 581 -1.15 7.60 40.70
N LEU A 582 -0.59 7.62 39.48
CA LEU A 582 -1.03 6.79 38.36
C LEU A 582 -0.69 5.31 38.54
N LEU A 583 0.49 5.01 39.10
CA LEU A 583 0.97 3.65 39.29
C LEU A 583 0.48 3.00 40.61
N GLY A 584 0.17 3.80 41.63
CA GLY A 584 -0.41 3.33 42.89
C GLY A 584 0.60 3.06 44.02
N PRO A 585 0.12 2.66 45.21
CA PRO A 585 0.88 2.69 46.47
C PRO A 585 1.97 1.61 46.65
N ASP A 586 2.05 0.61 45.75
CA ASP A 586 3.07 -0.44 45.77
C ASP A 586 3.94 -0.44 44.50
N ALA A 587 3.94 0.69 43.78
CA ALA A 587 4.61 0.80 42.50
C ALA A 587 6.14 0.81 42.64
N LEU A 588 6.80 0.23 41.64
CA LEU A 588 8.22 0.46 41.37
C LEU A 588 8.37 1.47 40.24
N PHE A 589 9.47 2.20 40.21
CA PHE A 589 9.77 3.11 39.11
C PHE A 589 11.25 3.06 38.76
N ILE A 590 11.58 2.72 37.52
CA ILE A 590 12.95 2.75 37.00
C ILE A 590 13.17 4.10 36.30
N LEU A 591 14.00 4.94 36.91
CA LEU A 591 14.32 6.28 36.42
C LEU A 591 15.74 6.33 35.86
N GLY A 592 15.88 6.72 34.59
CA GLY A 592 17.16 7.07 33.97
C GLY A 592 17.53 8.54 34.21
N VAL A 593 18.80 8.79 34.52
CA VAL A 593 19.36 10.13 34.62
C VAL A 593 20.75 10.19 34.02
N ASP A 594 21.10 11.34 33.46
CA ASP A 594 22.48 11.61 33.05
C ASP A 594 23.21 12.40 34.14
N LEU A 595 24.43 11.98 34.49
CA LEU A 595 25.17 12.56 35.60
C LEU A 595 26.05 13.74 35.19
N VAL A 596 26.36 14.61 36.15
CA VAL A 596 27.33 15.69 35.96
C VAL A 596 28.70 15.11 35.62
N LYS A 597 29.33 15.65 34.57
CA LYS A 597 30.66 15.26 34.08
C LYS A 597 31.33 16.41 33.34
N ALA A 598 32.51 16.17 32.77
CA ALA A 598 33.30 17.18 32.07
C ALA A 598 32.47 17.91 30.98
N PRO A 599 32.48 19.26 30.95
CA PRO A 599 31.72 20.03 29.98
C PRO A 599 31.99 19.67 28.53
N GLU A 600 33.22 19.28 28.20
CA GLU A 600 33.63 18.92 26.84
C GLU A 600 32.89 17.68 26.34
N THR A 601 32.72 16.68 27.22
CA THR A 601 31.95 15.47 26.94
C THR A 601 30.47 15.79 26.77
N LEU A 602 29.94 16.70 27.59
CA LEU A 602 28.55 17.13 27.51
C LEU A 602 28.28 17.92 26.23
N ILE A 603 29.14 18.86 25.88
CA ILE A 603 29.00 19.65 24.65
C ILE A 603 29.08 18.73 23.43
N ALA A 604 30.06 17.82 23.36
CA ALA A 604 30.20 16.90 22.23
C ALA A 604 28.96 16.02 22.02
N ALA A 605 28.27 15.61 23.08
CA ALA A 605 27.04 14.83 22.97
C ALA A 605 25.87 15.62 22.35
N TYR A 606 25.83 16.95 22.52
CA TYR A 606 24.72 17.79 22.03
C TYR A 606 25.10 18.71 20.86
N ASP A 607 26.36 18.66 20.41
CA ASP A 607 26.90 19.39 19.27
C ASP A 607 27.87 18.46 18.52
N ASP A 608 27.30 17.44 17.89
CA ASP A 608 28.06 16.39 17.24
C ASP A 608 28.76 16.88 15.97
N SER A 609 29.92 16.27 15.67
CA SER A 609 30.74 16.65 14.53
C SER A 609 30.09 16.38 13.16
N ALA A 610 29.09 15.49 13.11
CA ALA A 610 28.36 15.15 11.89
C ALA A 610 27.18 16.09 11.60
N GLY A 611 26.82 16.98 12.54
CA GLY A 611 25.74 17.95 12.40
C GLY A 611 24.33 17.38 12.49
N VAL A 612 24.15 16.16 13.01
CA VAL A 612 22.83 15.51 13.11
C VAL A 612 21.97 16.19 14.19
N THR A 613 22.56 16.54 15.33
CA THR A 613 21.90 17.28 16.42
C THR A 613 21.55 18.70 15.98
N ALA A 614 22.39 19.31 15.14
CA ALA A 614 22.09 20.58 14.51
C ALA A 614 20.88 20.48 13.56
N ALA A 615 20.80 19.43 12.75
CA ALA A 615 19.64 19.14 11.90
C ALA A 615 18.37 18.89 12.72
N PHE A 616 18.46 18.10 13.80
CA PHE A 616 17.35 17.84 14.72
C PHE A 616 16.79 19.13 15.34
N ASN A 617 17.67 20.01 15.84
CA ASN A 617 17.25 21.28 16.41
C ASN A 617 16.59 22.19 15.34
N ARG A 618 17.16 22.25 14.13
CA ARG A 618 16.61 23.03 13.00
C ARG A 618 15.31 22.48 12.46
N ASN A 619 15.02 21.18 12.65
CA ASN A 619 13.79 20.56 12.18
C ASN A 619 12.54 21.25 12.75
N LEU A 620 12.61 21.86 13.94
CA LEU A 620 11.54 22.71 14.46
C LEU A 620 11.12 23.82 13.47
N LEU A 621 12.08 24.47 12.82
CA LEU A 621 11.83 25.53 11.85
C LEU A 621 11.30 24.97 10.53
N VAL A 622 11.81 23.82 10.10
CA VAL A 622 11.32 23.08 8.92
C VAL A 622 9.85 22.71 9.12
N ARG A 623 9.51 22.14 10.28
CA ARG A 623 8.14 21.84 10.69
C ARG A 623 7.27 23.09 10.71
N ALA A 624 7.73 24.19 11.30
CA ALA A 624 6.99 25.46 11.32
C ALA A 624 6.70 25.99 9.90
N ASN A 625 7.66 25.90 8.98
CA ASN A 625 7.45 26.28 7.57
C ASN A 625 6.39 25.38 6.91
N ARG A 626 6.49 24.07 7.10
CA ARG A 626 5.58 23.07 6.53
C ARG A 626 4.13 23.21 7.05
N GLU A 627 3.96 23.27 8.37
CA GLU A 627 2.63 23.19 9.02
C GLU A 627 1.97 24.54 9.25
N LEU A 628 2.77 25.60 9.46
CA LEU A 628 2.26 26.92 9.83
C LEU A 628 2.42 27.95 8.71
N GLY A 629 2.99 27.56 7.57
CA GLY A 629 3.35 28.48 6.49
C GLY A 629 4.34 29.54 6.95
N ALA A 630 5.18 29.21 7.93
CA ALA A 630 6.20 30.14 8.43
C ALA A 630 7.24 30.42 7.34
N GLY A 631 7.87 31.59 7.42
CA GLY A 631 8.88 32.04 6.46
C GLY A 631 10.32 31.93 6.99
N PHE A 632 10.65 30.89 7.76
CA PHE A 632 12.01 30.71 8.26
C PHE A 632 12.96 30.36 7.12
N ASP A 633 14.01 31.15 6.97
CA ASP A 633 15.21 30.73 6.24
C ASP A 633 16.08 29.91 7.20
N VAL A 634 15.93 28.59 7.15
CA VAL A 634 16.50 27.65 8.13
C VAL A 634 18.03 27.72 8.17
N ASP A 635 18.67 27.97 7.02
CA ASP A 635 20.12 28.08 6.92
C ASP A 635 20.68 29.33 7.61
N SER A 636 19.82 30.32 7.86
CA SER A 636 20.17 31.52 8.63
C SER A 636 20.05 31.33 10.15
N PHE A 637 19.85 30.09 10.63
CA PHE A 637 19.91 29.75 12.05
C PHE A 637 21.03 28.74 12.34
N ALA A 638 21.99 29.13 13.17
CA ALA A 638 23.06 28.26 13.65
C ALA A 638 22.59 27.47 14.89
N HIS A 639 22.83 26.16 14.91
CA HIS A 639 22.72 25.38 16.14
C HIS A 639 23.82 25.80 17.11
N ARG A 640 23.48 25.95 18.39
CA ARG A 640 24.42 26.28 19.45
C ARG A 640 24.07 25.51 20.73
N ALA A 641 24.95 24.62 21.17
CA ALA A 641 24.84 23.95 22.47
C ALA A 641 25.74 24.62 23.52
N VAL A 642 25.20 24.87 24.71
CA VAL A 642 25.92 25.56 25.79
C VAL A 642 25.77 24.77 27.10
N TRP A 643 26.88 24.50 27.78
CA TRP A 643 26.85 24.01 29.15
C TRP A 643 26.63 25.15 30.14
N ASN A 644 25.50 25.14 30.84
CA ASN A 644 25.21 26.06 31.94
C ASN A 644 25.53 25.38 33.27
N ALA A 645 26.73 25.66 33.80
CA ALA A 645 27.21 25.05 35.04
C ALA A 645 26.36 25.41 36.27
N THR A 646 25.81 26.63 36.33
CA THR A 646 24.97 27.08 37.47
C THR A 646 23.64 26.35 37.51
N ALA A 647 23.01 26.14 36.35
CA ALA A 647 21.76 25.40 36.25
C ALA A 647 21.96 23.88 36.08
N SER A 648 23.22 23.42 35.98
CA SER A 648 23.62 22.04 35.70
C SER A 648 22.88 21.43 34.51
N ARG A 649 22.92 22.11 33.35
CA ARG A 649 22.22 21.66 32.14
C ARG A 649 22.92 22.05 30.85
N MET A 650 22.76 21.20 29.83
CA MET A 650 22.97 21.61 28.44
C MET A 650 21.77 22.45 27.99
N GLU A 651 22.03 23.53 27.26
CA GLU A 651 21.01 24.37 26.62
C GLU A 651 21.26 24.36 25.12
N MET A 652 20.21 24.06 24.34
CA MET A 652 20.26 24.07 22.88
C MET A 652 19.55 25.30 22.36
N HIS A 653 20.22 26.01 21.44
CA HIS A 653 19.75 27.25 20.88
C HIS A 653 19.80 27.22 19.35
N LEU A 654 18.87 27.95 18.73
CA LEU A 654 18.97 28.36 17.33
C LEU A 654 19.30 29.86 17.29
N GLU A 655 20.52 30.19 16.89
CA GLU A 655 21.04 31.55 16.83
C GLU A 655 20.90 32.13 15.42
N ALA A 656 20.23 33.28 15.31
CA ALA A 656 20.10 33.98 14.03
C ALA A 656 21.45 34.53 13.55
N THR A 657 21.89 34.14 12.35
CA THR A 657 23.19 34.55 11.80
C THR A 657 23.18 35.93 11.15
N ARG A 658 21.98 36.50 10.94
CA ARG A 658 21.74 37.83 10.36
C ARG A 658 20.41 38.39 10.84
N ASP A 659 20.23 39.71 10.67
CA ASP A 659 18.93 40.34 10.88
C ASP A 659 17.90 39.78 9.90
N MET A 660 16.73 39.37 10.41
CA MET A 660 15.64 38.86 9.60
C MET A 660 14.29 39.03 10.29
N ALA A 661 13.21 38.79 9.54
CA ALA A 661 11.88 38.68 10.12
C ALA A 661 11.12 37.57 9.41
N VAL A 662 10.34 36.82 10.17
CA VAL A 662 9.45 35.77 9.65
C VAL A 662 8.00 36.18 9.86
N LEU A 663 7.15 35.73 8.95
CA LEU A 663 5.71 35.86 9.10
C LEU A 663 5.17 34.55 9.68
N LEU A 664 4.49 34.63 10.83
CA LEU A 664 3.83 33.50 11.46
C LEU A 664 2.41 33.91 11.81
N ASP A 665 1.43 33.34 11.10
CA ASP A 665 0.00 33.66 11.26
C ASP A 665 -0.30 35.18 11.15
N GLY A 666 0.28 35.82 10.13
CA GLY A 666 0.15 37.26 9.90
C GLY A 666 0.96 38.14 10.86
N ARG A 667 1.64 37.57 11.86
CA ARG A 667 2.50 38.31 12.80
C ARG A 667 3.93 38.33 12.31
N ARG A 668 4.53 39.53 12.26
CA ARG A 668 5.94 39.70 11.96
C ARG A 668 6.77 39.51 13.22
N ILE A 669 7.58 38.45 13.26
CA ILE A 669 8.53 38.19 14.35
C ILE A 669 9.92 38.56 13.83
N ALA A 670 10.55 39.56 14.46
CA ALA A 670 11.89 39.99 14.13
C ALA A 670 12.94 39.20 14.91
N PHE A 671 14.08 38.96 14.27
CA PHE A 671 15.29 38.39 14.85
C PHE A 671 16.47 39.33 14.52
N ARG A 672 17.22 39.72 15.55
CA ARG A 672 18.52 40.39 15.39
C ARG A 672 19.61 39.34 15.18
N GLN A 673 20.68 39.68 14.46
CA GLN A 673 21.89 38.86 14.43
C GLN A 673 22.37 38.56 15.87
N GLY A 674 22.62 37.28 16.16
CA GLY A 674 23.00 36.77 17.48
C GLY A 674 21.84 36.52 18.44
N GLU A 675 20.60 36.86 18.07
CA GLU A 675 19.42 36.53 18.88
C GLU A 675 19.11 35.03 18.79
N THR A 676 18.86 34.40 19.94
CA THR A 676 18.64 32.95 20.02
C THR A 676 17.19 32.58 20.33
N ILE A 677 16.73 31.46 19.77
CA ILE A 677 15.59 30.70 20.27
C ILE A 677 16.14 29.59 21.17
N HIS A 678 15.83 29.61 22.47
CA HIS A 678 16.14 28.48 23.36
C HIS A 678 15.12 27.37 23.10
N THR A 679 15.60 26.22 22.64
CA THR A 679 14.74 25.17 22.08
C THR A 679 14.64 23.92 22.95
N GLU A 680 15.67 23.65 23.75
CA GLU A 680 15.68 22.51 24.67
C GLU A 680 16.68 22.75 25.82
N SER A 681 16.41 22.14 26.96
CA SER A 681 17.37 21.98 28.05
C SER A 681 17.57 20.50 28.33
N SER A 682 18.75 20.08 28.77
CA SER A 682 18.98 18.73 29.27
C SER A 682 19.88 18.74 30.51
N ARG A 683 19.24 18.65 31.69
CA ARG A 683 19.87 18.69 33.01
C ARG A 683 20.70 17.45 33.30
N LYS A 684 21.71 17.66 34.13
CA LYS A 684 22.62 16.63 34.62
C LYS A 684 22.57 16.61 36.14
N TYR A 685 22.57 15.40 36.70
CA TYR A 685 22.25 15.17 38.09
C TYR A 685 23.46 14.65 38.88
N THR A 686 23.41 14.85 40.20
CA THR A 686 24.18 14.09 41.18
C THR A 686 23.25 13.12 41.91
N GLU A 687 23.77 12.07 42.53
CA GLU A 687 22.94 11.16 43.34
C GLU A 687 22.12 11.91 44.39
N ALA A 688 22.73 12.89 45.08
CA ALA A 688 22.05 13.72 46.06
C ALA A 688 20.85 14.47 45.45
N SER A 689 21.03 15.06 44.26
CA SER A 689 19.92 15.78 43.59
C SER A 689 18.79 14.86 43.13
N VAL A 690 19.08 13.61 42.74
CA VAL A 690 18.05 12.61 42.39
C VAL A 690 17.30 12.17 43.64
N ARG A 691 18.00 12.00 44.76
CA ARG A 691 17.40 11.66 46.06
C ARG A 691 16.44 12.75 46.53
N GLU A 692 16.86 14.01 46.50
CA GLU A 692 15.98 15.14 46.81
C GLU A 692 14.75 15.21 45.89
N LEU A 693 14.94 14.95 44.59
CA LEU A 693 13.87 14.96 43.59
C LEU A 693 12.84 13.84 43.88
N ALA A 694 13.31 12.63 44.13
CA ALA A 694 12.47 11.48 44.45
C ALA A 694 11.70 11.70 45.76
N GLU A 695 12.38 12.13 46.84
CA GLU A 695 11.77 12.39 48.14
C GLU A 695 10.69 13.48 48.07
N ALA A 696 10.95 14.56 47.32
CA ALA A 696 9.98 15.64 47.12
C ALA A 696 8.71 15.17 46.38
N ALA A 697 8.85 14.17 45.50
CA ALA A 697 7.72 13.56 44.78
C ALA A 697 7.07 12.38 45.54
N GLY A 698 7.53 12.11 46.77
CA GLY A 698 7.01 11.04 47.62
C GLY A 698 7.51 9.63 47.27
N TRP A 699 8.63 9.53 46.57
CA TRP A 699 9.32 8.26 46.28
C TRP A 699 10.52 8.05 47.21
N SER A 700 10.86 6.80 47.48
CA SER A 700 12.14 6.43 48.12
C SER A 700 13.06 5.71 47.12
N ILE A 701 14.38 5.91 47.22
CA ILE A 701 15.36 5.23 46.36
C ILE A 701 15.77 3.90 47.00
N ALA A 702 15.38 2.78 46.38
CA ALA A 702 15.76 1.44 46.83
C ALA A 702 17.15 0.99 46.32
N ARG A 703 17.48 1.37 45.08
CA ARG A 703 18.78 1.14 44.43
C ARG A 703 19.16 2.33 43.58
N PHE A 704 20.46 2.65 43.53
CA PHE A 704 21.04 3.66 42.66
C PHE A 704 22.31 3.08 42.05
N GLU A 705 22.30 2.88 40.74
CA GLU A 705 23.37 2.19 40.01
C GLU A 705 23.97 3.12 38.97
N THR A 706 25.30 3.12 38.87
CA THR A 706 26.03 4.00 37.96
C THR A 706 26.76 3.20 36.88
N SER A 707 26.85 3.76 35.68
CA SER A 707 27.69 3.23 34.61
C SER A 707 29.14 3.69 34.80
N PRO A 708 30.11 3.03 34.14
CA PRO A 708 31.43 3.62 33.95
C PRO A 708 31.36 4.97 33.23
N ASP A 709 32.45 5.73 33.31
CA ASP A 709 32.56 7.00 32.59
C ASP A 709 32.48 6.84 31.07
N PRO A 710 31.83 7.77 30.34
CA PRO A 710 31.03 8.89 30.85
C PRO A 710 29.73 8.42 31.53
N ALA A 711 29.57 8.77 32.80
CA ALA A 711 28.58 8.12 33.67
C ALA A 711 27.13 8.58 33.45
N VAL A 712 26.22 7.61 33.39
CA VAL A 712 24.77 7.76 33.60
C VAL A 712 24.36 6.94 34.82
N ALA A 713 23.13 7.13 35.32
CA ALA A 713 22.62 6.32 36.41
C ALA A 713 21.19 5.83 36.15
N LEU A 714 20.87 4.69 36.76
CA LEU A 714 19.52 4.18 36.91
C LEU A 714 19.17 4.17 38.40
N ALA A 715 18.02 4.72 38.76
CA ALA A 715 17.47 4.65 40.10
C ALA A 715 16.21 3.77 40.10
N LEU A 716 16.12 2.82 41.02
CA LEU A 716 14.90 2.08 41.30
C LEU A 716 14.20 2.74 42.49
N LEU A 717 13.04 3.33 42.22
CA LEU A 717 12.22 4.03 43.20
C LEU A 717 11.07 3.14 43.70
N GLU A 718 10.64 3.38 44.94
CA GLU A 718 9.50 2.73 45.60
C GLU A 718 8.51 3.77 46.12
N ALA A 719 7.21 3.53 45.86
CA ALA A 719 6.10 4.41 46.17
C ALA A 719 5.72 4.46 47.66
#